data_AF-A0A932E5B0-F1
#
_entry.id   AF-A0A932E5B0-F1
#
_cell.length_a   1.000
_cell.length_b   1.000
_cell.length_c   1.000
_cell.angle_alpha   90.00
_cell.angle_beta   90.00
_cell.angle_gamma   90.00
#
_symmetry.space_group_name_H-M   'P 1'
#
loop_
_entity.id
_entity.type
_entity.pdbx_description
1 polymer ?
#
loop_
_entity_poly.entity_id
_entity_poly.type
_entity_poly.pdbx_seq_one_letter_code
_entity_poly.pdbx_strand_id
1 'polypeptide(L)'
;MHSVLLHNTGRSAPGVFENRTAAAGLVQPVGRAASSGYAALWADLDGNGYPDLFLVADYSASQLWWNNGDGTFTNGTATSGTSVSGIPNGVDAMGAALLDYDGDGKLDIFVSGVSINFLTQPSQYASKNLLYRNLGNQRFQENATTAGVIESGWGWGAETLDANNDGLPDLFVTNGFQAVNNNYVPALTDPSRLFINRGGSFTDLTPQYGITDTGLGRSVVVLDYDNDGREDIFVTQTVGHRILYRNALSSANTHWLALQFRGTTSNRDGYGCEVTVTAGGRSQVAVYNPTNAYIGQREPRLHFGLGASTTVDRISIKWPGGAMQELTAVAADQILSVTEPGDSGSGAPPSAAPVITVDPRSTSTAKDGSLTLSAAAQGSPAPVFNWFKDGVRIAGATGATLILANVQPIDQGTYTVTATNQNGTVTSQGATVTVTADLAAKSIAHWWNEALLDGIRKDTPNPPVHARNLFHLSATLWDTFWAYERDGWATQHEMFVKETPVLPTAEADRLAAQREAMSYAAYTLIKQRFAKSPGAAATLAGIRWLMQQYGFDPDVADITGNSPSAVGLRICQQILARNLTDGANEADGYADATGYRAANPPLVVRNPGVGDGVDPDYWQPLDLANTITQNGIVLGASTQKFVGSNARATKTFALLRRADGFLTDDPGAPPRFSGSSKQEYVAEARQVILFSSQLTTADGATIDISPGKILNNPLMTNDGTGHPKNPVTGQPYASNVALRGDYARVLAEFWADGPNSETPPGHWNVLFNQVSDHPLTEHKFMGRGPVLRRLEWDVAGYLVLNGALHDAACAAWTLKWEYDSARPITMIRYLASRGQSSDSAQPNYSPDGLPLEPGLIELITAESSAPGQRHALGVNWVPYQRETFVTPAFPGYISGHSTFSRAGAEVVSLFTGSEFFPGGLATYDFAAGKGLGFEAGPANDVQLQWATYADAADQAGLSRLYGGIHISTDDFMGRGMGSVVGIDAFELFAGLYTPPTSSAPAPTTPASPGTPPAPA
;
A
#
# COMPACT_ATOMS: atom_id res chain seq x y z
N MET A 1 37.35 -15.41 17.02
CA MET A 1 36.43 -15.77 15.91
C MET A 1 36.68 -17.21 15.52
N HIS A 2 35.70 -17.90 14.94
CA HIS A 2 35.75 -19.33 14.64
C HIS A 2 35.42 -19.55 13.16
N SER A 3 36.46 -19.67 12.32
CA SER A 3 36.32 -19.99 10.90
C SER A 3 36.31 -21.50 10.73
N VAL A 4 35.25 -22.06 10.15
CA VAL A 4 35.11 -23.51 9.91
C VAL A 4 34.59 -23.81 8.52
N LEU A 5 35.17 -24.85 7.90
CA LEU A 5 34.64 -25.48 6.70
C LEU A 5 33.73 -26.65 7.10
N LEU A 6 32.43 -26.45 6.90
CA LEU A 6 31.41 -27.47 7.12
C LEU A 6 31.07 -28.15 5.79
N HIS A 7 31.37 -29.44 5.68
CA HIS A 7 31.06 -30.24 4.51
C HIS A 7 29.70 -30.93 4.69
N ASN A 8 28.78 -30.70 3.76
CA ASN A 8 27.49 -31.40 3.75
C ASN A 8 27.73 -32.85 3.31
N THR A 9 27.34 -33.80 4.16
CA THR A 9 27.51 -35.25 3.90
C THR A 9 26.56 -35.80 2.83
N GLY A 10 25.72 -34.94 2.23
CA GLY A 10 24.99 -35.22 1.01
C GLY A 10 23.80 -36.17 1.20
N ARG A 11 23.45 -36.93 0.15
CA ARG A 11 22.24 -37.76 0.13
C ARG A 11 22.22 -38.89 1.17
N SER A 12 23.38 -39.33 1.65
CA SER A 12 23.47 -40.37 2.69
C SER A 12 22.98 -39.89 4.06
N ALA A 13 23.02 -38.58 4.32
CA ALA A 13 22.46 -37.95 5.51
C ALA A 13 22.10 -36.47 5.21
N PRO A 14 20.97 -36.22 4.53
CA PRO A 14 20.58 -34.87 4.12
C PRO A 14 20.51 -33.91 5.31
N GLY A 15 21.15 -32.75 5.19
CA GLY A 15 21.18 -31.73 6.26
C GLY A 15 22.21 -31.99 7.36
N VAL A 16 23.02 -33.05 7.26
CA VAL A 16 24.11 -33.32 8.19
C VAL A 16 25.43 -32.77 7.65
N PHE A 17 26.07 -31.94 8.46
CA PHE A 17 27.37 -31.34 8.17
C PHE A 17 28.45 -31.92 9.07
N GLU A 18 29.63 -32.14 8.50
CA GLU A 18 30.84 -32.49 9.24
C GLU A 18 31.85 -31.35 9.18
N ASN A 19 32.52 -31.07 10.30
CA ASN A 19 33.61 -30.10 10.31
C ASN A 19 34.86 -30.71 9.66
N ARG A 20 35.22 -30.22 8.47
CA ARG A 20 36.38 -30.68 7.69
C ARG A 20 37.57 -29.73 7.76
N THR A 21 37.48 -28.63 8.50
CA THR A 21 38.52 -27.57 8.54
C THR A 21 39.93 -28.12 8.71
N ALA A 22 40.15 -28.97 9.73
CA ALA A 22 41.47 -29.56 9.97
C ALA A 22 41.88 -30.60 8.93
N ALA A 23 40.93 -31.41 8.46
CA ALA A 23 41.19 -32.42 7.44
C ALA A 23 41.51 -31.81 6.07
N ALA A 24 40.94 -30.65 5.77
CA ALA A 24 41.18 -29.88 4.55
C ALA A 24 42.49 -29.06 4.59
N GLY A 25 43.25 -29.11 5.69
CA GLY A 25 44.49 -28.34 5.84
C GLY A 25 44.30 -26.86 6.17
N LEU A 26 43.07 -26.40 6.41
CA LEU A 26 42.72 -25.01 6.76
C LEU A 26 42.92 -24.72 8.26
N VAL A 27 44.01 -25.21 8.84
CA VAL A 27 44.28 -25.07 10.29
C VAL A 27 44.92 -23.71 10.57
N GLN A 28 44.26 -22.93 11.42
CA GLN A 28 44.75 -21.64 11.91
C GLN A 28 45.59 -21.82 13.19
N PRO A 29 46.61 -20.99 13.44
CA PRO A 29 47.28 -20.92 14.73
C PRO A 29 46.27 -20.57 15.84
N VAL A 30 46.41 -21.15 17.04
CA VAL A 30 45.54 -20.86 18.19
C VAL A 30 46.08 -19.64 18.96
N GLY A 31 45.21 -18.74 19.44
CA GLY A 31 45.58 -17.58 20.27
C GLY A 31 45.59 -16.25 19.51
N ARG A 32 46.36 -15.24 19.97
CA ARG A 32 46.48 -13.91 19.33
C ARG A 32 47.07 -13.92 17.90
N ALA A 33 47.57 -15.07 17.45
CA ALA A 33 48.06 -15.31 16.09
C ALA A 33 47.01 -15.94 15.16
N ALA A 34 45.80 -16.22 15.66
CA ALA A 34 44.67 -16.68 14.86
C ALA A 34 44.13 -15.52 14.03
N SER A 35 43.87 -15.73 12.73
CA SER A 35 43.23 -14.70 11.93
C SER A 35 41.77 -14.50 12.35
N SER A 36 41.31 -13.24 12.35
CA SER A 36 39.91 -12.91 12.62
C SER A 36 39.18 -12.79 11.29
N GLY A 37 38.67 -13.90 10.74
CA GLY A 37 38.02 -13.90 9.43
C GLY A 37 36.64 -13.23 9.42
N TYR A 38 36.38 -12.38 8.41
CA TYR A 38 35.13 -11.61 8.25
C TYR A 38 34.36 -11.97 6.96
N ALA A 39 35.05 -12.21 5.86
CA ALA A 39 34.46 -12.61 4.58
C ALA A 39 35.30 -13.72 3.91
N ALA A 40 34.63 -14.59 3.15
CA ALA A 40 35.27 -15.68 2.41
C ALA A 40 34.87 -15.59 0.94
N LEU A 41 35.84 -15.28 0.07
CA LEU A 41 35.64 -15.26 -1.37
C LEU A 41 36.10 -16.59 -1.98
N TRP A 42 35.25 -17.16 -2.83
CA TRP A 42 35.49 -18.41 -3.54
C TRP A 42 35.48 -18.18 -5.06
N ALA A 43 36.58 -18.47 -5.73
CA ALA A 43 36.72 -18.41 -7.19
C ALA A 43 37.93 -19.24 -7.66
N ASP A 44 37.91 -19.74 -8.88
CA ASP A 44 39.05 -20.40 -9.53
C ASP A 44 40.08 -19.34 -9.96
N LEU A 45 41.02 -18.99 -9.06
CA LEU A 45 41.92 -17.85 -9.24
C LEU A 45 43.19 -18.22 -10.03
N ASP A 46 43.55 -19.49 -10.05
CA ASP A 46 44.67 -20.03 -10.84
C ASP A 46 44.24 -20.74 -12.15
N GLY A 47 42.94 -20.90 -12.37
CA GLY A 47 42.36 -21.45 -13.59
C GLY A 47 42.42 -22.97 -13.68
N ASN A 48 42.60 -23.66 -12.55
CA ASN A 48 42.75 -25.12 -12.49
C ASN A 48 41.41 -25.89 -12.45
N GLY A 49 40.27 -25.17 -12.42
CA GLY A 49 38.92 -25.74 -12.38
C GLY A 49 38.36 -25.95 -10.97
N TYR A 50 39.11 -25.62 -9.92
CA TYR A 50 38.68 -25.75 -8.53
C TYR A 50 38.65 -24.38 -7.85
N PRO A 51 37.58 -24.03 -7.12
CA PRO A 51 37.50 -22.73 -6.45
C PRO A 51 38.51 -22.67 -5.30
N ASP A 52 39.35 -21.64 -5.34
CA ASP A 52 40.28 -21.21 -4.30
C ASP A 52 39.57 -20.37 -3.25
N LEU A 53 40.16 -20.27 -2.06
CA LEU A 53 39.63 -19.49 -0.95
C LEU A 53 40.52 -18.29 -0.65
N PHE A 54 39.96 -17.08 -0.79
CA PHE A 54 40.53 -15.87 -0.22
C PHE A 54 39.76 -15.47 1.05
N LEU A 55 40.41 -15.62 2.20
CA LEU A 55 39.84 -15.31 3.52
C LEU A 55 40.25 -13.90 3.94
N VAL A 56 39.27 -12.99 3.98
CA VAL A 56 39.45 -11.62 4.47
C VAL A 56 39.51 -11.62 5.99
N ALA A 57 40.47 -10.92 6.56
CA ALA A 57 40.69 -10.90 8.00
C ALA A 57 40.95 -9.51 8.58
N ASP A 58 40.50 -9.33 9.81
CA ASP A 58 40.78 -8.18 10.68
C ASP A 58 41.89 -8.57 11.69
N TYR A 59 42.66 -7.60 12.18
CA TYR A 59 43.77 -7.79 13.14
C TYR A 59 44.87 -8.77 12.69
N SER A 60 44.85 -9.21 11.42
CA SER A 60 45.71 -10.25 10.84
C SER A 60 45.65 -10.20 9.31
N ALA A 61 46.67 -10.74 8.64
CA ALA A 61 46.71 -10.69 7.19
C ALA A 61 45.64 -11.58 6.57
N SER A 62 44.92 -11.04 5.58
CA SER A 62 44.06 -11.84 4.70
C SER A 62 44.87 -12.94 4.00
N GLN A 63 44.26 -14.10 3.79
CA GLN A 63 44.97 -15.31 3.36
C GLN A 63 44.39 -15.88 2.08
N LEU A 64 45.27 -16.26 1.16
CA LEU A 64 44.92 -17.00 -0.06
C LEU A 64 45.29 -18.48 0.12
N TRP A 65 44.33 -19.35 -0.17
CA TRP A 65 44.44 -20.79 -0.05
C TRP A 65 44.10 -21.44 -1.39
N TRP A 66 45.10 -22.09 -1.99
CA TRP A 66 44.96 -22.82 -3.25
C TRP A 66 44.24 -24.14 -3.01
N ASN A 67 43.21 -24.43 -3.79
CA ASN A 67 42.49 -25.70 -3.73
C ASN A 67 43.27 -26.77 -4.52
N ASN A 68 43.68 -27.84 -3.83
CA ASN A 68 44.47 -28.91 -4.46
C ASN A 68 43.61 -29.86 -5.32
N GLY A 69 42.29 -29.69 -5.34
CA GLY A 69 41.34 -30.52 -6.10
C GLY A 69 41.01 -31.87 -5.44
N ASP A 70 41.66 -32.22 -4.33
CA ASP A 70 41.47 -33.46 -3.56
C ASP A 70 40.72 -33.25 -2.22
N GLY A 71 40.16 -32.05 -2.03
CA GLY A 71 39.50 -31.64 -0.79
C GLY A 71 40.45 -31.04 0.26
N THR A 72 41.74 -30.85 -0.08
CA THR A 72 42.72 -30.15 0.75
C THR A 72 43.14 -28.82 0.15
N PHE A 73 43.68 -27.92 0.99
CA PHE A 73 44.12 -26.59 0.61
C PHE A 73 45.58 -26.34 0.99
N THR A 74 46.27 -25.58 0.14
CA THR A 74 47.65 -25.11 0.39
C THR A 74 47.67 -23.61 0.62
N ASN A 75 48.29 -23.13 1.71
CA ASN A 75 48.41 -21.69 1.95
C ASN A 75 49.34 -21.05 0.89
N GLY A 76 48.76 -20.25 0.01
CA GLY A 76 49.44 -19.57 -1.09
C GLY A 76 49.86 -18.15 -0.80
N THR A 77 49.47 -17.58 0.35
CA THR A 77 49.57 -16.14 0.63
C THR A 77 50.95 -15.54 0.38
N ALA A 78 52.01 -16.22 0.82
CA ALA A 78 53.38 -15.74 0.67
C ALA A 78 53.93 -15.94 -0.75
N THR A 79 53.56 -17.03 -1.41
CA THR A 79 54.07 -17.38 -2.74
C THR A 79 53.34 -16.63 -3.86
N SER A 80 52.09 -16.23 -3.62
CA SER A 80 51.27 -15.51 -4.57
C SER A 80 51.62 -14.03 -4.70
N GLY A 81 52.21 -13.44 -3.66
CA GLY A 81 52.40 -11.99 -3.58
C GLY A 81 51.23 -11.24 -2.94
N THR A 82 50.23 -11.95 -2.40
CA THR A 82 49.15 -11.34 -1.59
C THR A 82 49.56 -11.12 -0.13
N SER A 83 50.82 -11.39 0.23
CA SER A 83 51.40 -10.98 1.51
C SER A 83 51.84 -9.51 1.44
N VAL A 84 51.14 -8.61 2.12
CA VAL A 84 51.58 -7.20 2.19
C VAL A 84 52.88 -7.10 3.01
N SER A 85 53.98 -6.73 2.38
CA SER A 85 55.26 -6.51 3.04
C SER A 85 55.28 -5.14 3.74
N GLY A 86 55.71 -5.08 5.00
CA GLY A 86 55.93 -3.82 5.73
C GLY A 86 54.82 -3.37 6.69
N ILE A 87 53.71 -4.11 6.78
CA ILE A 87 52.65 -3.86 7.78
C ILE A 87 52.61 -5.06 8.74
N PRO A 88 53.06 -4.92 10.01
CA PRO A 88 52.91 -5.97 11.00
C PRO A 88 51.42 -6.32 11.15
N ASN A 89 51.05 -7.56 10.81
CA ASN A 89 49.68 -8.10 10.80
C ASN A 89 48.80 -7.79 9.57
N GLY A 90 49.33 -7.22 8.47
CA GLY A 90 48.53 -6.98 7.24
C GLY A 90 47.56 -5.80 7.35
N VAL A 91 46.57 -5.74 6.44
CA VAL A 91 45.49 -4.73 6.42
C VAL A 91 44.30 -5.26 7.20
N ASP A 92 43.82 -4.48 8.17
CA ASP A 92 42.53 -4.70 8.84
C ASP A 92 41.40 -4.54 7.83
N ALA A 93 40.71 -5.65 7.53
CA ALA A 93 39.74 -5.72 6.44
C ALA A 93 38.49 -6.52 6.83
N MET A 94 37.35 -6.16 6.24
CA MET A 94 36.06 -6.82 6.52
C MET A 94 35.36 -7.34 5.26
N GLY A 95 35.51 -6.66 4.12
CA GLY A 95 34.86 -7.02 2.86
C GLY A 95 35.84 -7.11 1.69
N ALA A 96 35.40 -7.76 0.63
CA ALA A 96 36.17 -7.91 -0.60
C ALA A 96 35.23 -8.11 -1.78
N ALA A 97 35.71 -7.86 -2.99
CA ALA A 97 34.97 -8.06 -4.23
C ALA A 97 35.86 -8.65 -5.33
N LEU A 98 35.25 -9.40 -6.26
CA LEU A 98 35.91 -10.01 -7.42
C LEU A 98 35.53 -9.27 -8.69
N LEU A 99 36.53 -8.89 -9.49
CA LEU A 99 36.31 -8.15 -10.75
C LEU A 99 37.50 -8.33 -11.69
N ASP A 100 37.25 -8.27 -13.00
CA ASP A 100 38.29 -8.07 -14.02
C ASP A 100 38.37 -6.56 -14.30
N TYR A 101 39.12 -5.82 -13.46
CA TYR A 101 39.01 -4.35 -13.47
C TYR A 101 39.72 -3.69 -14.66
N ASP A 102 40.69 -4.38 -15.25
CA ASP A 102 41.47 -3.88 -16.38
C ASP A 102 41.18 -4.60 -17.70
N GLY A 103 40.27 -5.58 -17.70
CA GLY A 103 39.79 -6.27 -18.89
C GLY A 103 40.79 -7.27 -19.46
N ASP A 104 41.73 -7.76 -18.65
CA ASP A 104 42.72 -8.74 -19.08
C ASP A 104 42.22 -10.19 -19.04
N GLY A 105 40.97 -10.38 -18.62
CA GLY A 105 40.26 -11.66 -18.60
C GLY A 105 40.56 -12.51 -17.36
N LYS A 106 41.26 -11.97 -16.37
CA LYS A 106 41.55 -12.62 -15.09
C LYS A 106 40.85 -11.90 -13.96
N LEU A 107 40.40 -12.65 -12.97
CA LEU A 107 39.75 -12.07 -11.80
C LEU A 107 40.79 -11.50 -10.83
N ASP A 108 40.60 -10.23 -10.49
CA ASP A 108 41.31 -9.47 -9.47
C ASP A 108 40.51 -9.44 -8.17
N ILE A 109 41.19 -9.10 -7.07
CA ILE A 109 40.59 -9.07 -5.74
C ILE A 109 40.74 -7.67 -5.14
N PHE A 110 39.62 -6.99 -4.91
CA PHE A 110 39.58 -5.80 -4.07
C PHE A 110 39.36 -6.20 -2.61
N VAL A 111 40.04 -5.54 -1.67
CA VAL A 111 39.88 -5.71 -0.22
C VAL A 111 39.64 -4.35 0.43
N SER A 112 38.53 -4.22 1.15
CA SER A 112 38.22 -3.00 1.90
C SER A 112 39.12 -2.89 3.13
N GLY A 113 39.78 -1.75 3.27
CA GLY A 113 40.67 -1.44 4.37
C GLY A 113 40.08 -0.38 5.29
N VAL A 114 40.68 -0.25 6.47
CA VAL A 114 40.45 0.84 7.42
C VAL A 114 41.45 1.98 7.21
N SER A 115 41.03 3.02 6.50
CA SER A 115 41.79 4.28 6.44
C SER A 115 41.32 5.28 7.51
N ILE A 116 42.24 5.68 8.39
CA ILE A 116 42.05 6.73 9.39
C ILE A 116 42.87 7.97 9.02
N ASN A 117 42.36 8.78 8.09
CA ASN A 117 43.03 10.04 7.77
C ASN A 117 42.50 11.17 8.67
N PHE A 118 43.43 11.96 9.25
CA PHE A 118 43.27 13.24 9.97
C PHE A 118 42.86 13.13 11.46
N LEU A 119 43.66 13.52 12.48
CA LEU A 119 44.60 14.64 12.63
C LEU A 119 45.77 14.20 13.56
N THR A 120 47.02 14.47 13.17
CA THR A 120 48.26 14.46 14.02
C THR A 120 49.01 13.16 14.39
N GLN A 121 48.69 11.95 13.90
CA GLN A 121 49.58 10.78 14.12
C GLN A 121 49.95 10.04 12.82
N PRO A 122 51.16 10.24 12.27
CA PRO A 122 51.60 9.67 10.99
C PRO A 122 51.98 8.17 10.98
N SER A 123 51.65 7.37 12.00
CA SER A 123 52.18 5.99 12.03
C SER A 123 51.38 5.08 12.93
N GLN A 124 50.99 3.92 12.38
CA GLN A 124 50.75 2.60 12.99
C GLN A 124 49.37 1.94 12.76
N TYR A 125 48.32 2.64 12.28
CA TYR A 125 46.95 2.05 12.20
C TYR A 125 46.12 2.35 10.92
N ALA A 126 46.71 2.91 9.86
CA ALA A 126 45.99 3.11 8.58
C ALA A 126 46.18 1.90 7.66
N SER A 127 45.23 0.97 7.73
CA SER A 127 45.11 -0.21 6.89
C SER A 127 44.38 0.19 5.60
N LYS A 128 45.06 0.84 4.64
CA LYS A 128 44.46 1.29 3.36
C LYS A 128 43.84 0.14 2.56
N ASN A 129 42.97 0.44 1.59
CA ASN A 129 42.42 -0.58 0.69
C ASN A 129 43.52 -1.30 -0.11
N LEU A 130 43.25 -2.51 -0.56
CA LEU A 130 44.13 -3.27 -1.46
C LEU A 130 43.39 -3.67 -2.72
N LEU A 131 44.11 -3.71 -3.84
CA LEU A 131 43.61 -4.25 -5.11
C LEU A 131 44.67 -5.17 -5.69
N TYR A 132 44.46 -6.47 -5.56
CA TYR A 132 45.37 -7.49 -6.07
C TYR A 132 45.03 -7.80 -7.52
N ARG A 133 45.83 -7.27 -8.43
CA ARG A 133 45.79 -7.60 -9.85
C ARG A 133 46.34 -8.99 -10.10
N ASN A 134 45.60 -9.86 -10.78
CA ASN A 134 46.01 -11.22 -11.12
C ASN A 134 46.93 -11.25 -12.34
N LEU A 135 48.19 -11.63 -12.13
CA LEU A 135 49.16 -11.77 -13.21
C LEU A 135 49.08 -13.15 -13.90
N GLY A 136 48.29 -14.07 -13.35
CA GLY A 136 48.26 -15.49 -13.72
C GLY A 136 49.41 -16.27 -13.05
N ASN A 137 49.44 -17.59 -13.28
CA ASN A 137 50.42 -18.50 -12.69
C ASN A 137 50.53 -18.36 -11.15
N GLN A 138 49.39 -18.22 -10.48
CA GLN A 138 49.30 -18.05 -9.03
C GLN A 138 50.03 -16.79 -8.50
N ARG A 139 50.17 -15.72 -9.30
CA ARG A 139 50.84 -14.47 -8.89
C ARG A 139 49.91 -13.27 -8.95
N PHE A 140 49.98 -12.42 -7.93
CA PHE A 140 49.25 -11.16 -7.82
C PHE A 140 50.20 -9.97 -7.61
N GLN A 141 49.72 -8.79 -8.00
CA GLN A 141 50.36 -7.50 -7.76
C GLN A 141 49.39 -6.53 -7.07
N GLU A 142 49.82 -5.91 -5.98
CA GLU A 142 49.03 -4.86 -5.30
C GLU A 142 49.07 -3.56 -6.12
N ASN A 143 47.90 -3.03 -6.48
CA ASN A 143 47.71 -1.93 -7.42
C ASN A 143 46.74 -0.83 -6.92
N ALA A 144 46.25 -0.85 -5.68
CA ALA A 144 45.20 0.07 -5.22
C ALA A 144 45.55 1.55 -5.39
N THR A 145 46.83 1.90 -5.17
CA THR A 145 47.30 3.28 -5.35
C THR A 145 47.26 3.71 -6.81
N THR A 146 47.80 2.87 -7.71
CA THR A 146 47.84 3.15 -9.15
C THR A 146 46.46 3.08 -9.80
N ALA A 147 45.57 2.24 -9.27
CA ALA A 147 44.20 2.10 -9.73
C ALA A 147 43.25 3.16 -9.14
N GLY A 148 43.67 3.94 -8.14
CA GLY A 148 42.87 5.04 -7.58
C GLY A 148 41.84 4.64 -6.52
N VAL A 149 41.93 3.43 -5.96
CA VAL A 149 40.98 2.92 -4.92
C VAL A 149 41.60 2.80 -3.54
N ILE A 150 42.83 3.29 -3.35
CA ILE A 150 43.62 3.14 -2.11
C ILE A 150 42.95 3.72 -0.85
N GLU A 151 42.07 4.72 -0.99
CA GLU A 151 41.42 5.42 0.12
C GLU A 151 39.89 5.41 -0.04
N SER A 152 39.16 4.73 0.84
CA SER A 152 37.69 4.82 0.90
C SER A 152 37.12 5.22 2.25
N GLY A 153 37.93 5.20 3.32
CA GLY A 153 37.46 5.39 4.70
C GLY A 153 37.64 4.12 5.52
N TRP A 154 36.81 3.95 6.55
CA TRP A 154 36.66 2.76 7.37
C TRP A 154 35.73 1.77 6.66
N GLY A 155 36.31 1.01 5.73
CA GLY A 155 35.58 0.08 4.87
C GLY A 155 34.98 -1.11 5.62
N TRP A 156 33.78 -1.50 5.19
CA TRP A 156 33.09 -2.72 5.60
C TRP A 156 32.78 -3.57 4.36
N GLY A 157 31.52 -3.66 3.93
CA GLY A 157 31.12 -4.40 2.73
C GLY A 157 31.58 -3.74 1.44
N ALA A 158 32.03 -4.54 0.49
CA ALA A 158 32.37 -4.14 -0.87
C ALA A 158 31.66 -5.06 -1.87
N GLU A 159 31.21 -4.53 -3.01
CA GLU A 159 30.57 -5.31 -4.08
C GLU A 159 30.77 -4.60 -5.43
N THR A 160 30.74 -5.40 -6.51
CA THR A 160 30.89 -4.90 -7.88
C THR A 160 29.53 -4.75 -8.57
N LEU A 161 29.45 -3.77 -9.46
CA LEU A 161 28.28 -3.47 -10.29
C LEU A 161 28.71 -2.78 -11.59
N ASP A 162 27.83 -2.64 -12.56
CA ASP A 162 28.02 -1.77 -13.72
C ASP A 162 27.00 -0.61 -13.64
N ALA A 163 27.35 0.45 -12.90
CA ALA A 163 26.38 1.47 -12.48
C ALA A 163 25.86 2.30 -13.66
N ASN A 164 26.60 2.36 -14.75
CA ASN A 164 26.30 3.14 -15.95
C ASN A 164 26.07 2.27 -17.20
N ASN A 165 25.97 0.94 -17.03
CA ASN A 165 25.86 -0.06 -18.10
C ASN A 165 26.92 0.10 -19.20
N ASP A 166 28.12 0.58 -18.88
CA ASP A 166 29.14 0.85 -19.87
C ASP A 166 29.97 -0.38 -20.23
N GLY A 167 29.83 -1.49 -19.50
CA GLY A 167 30.54 -2.75 -19.66
C GLY A 167 31.89 -2.79 -18.95
N LEU A 168 32.13 -1.94 -17.95
CA LEU A 168 33.26 -1.99 -17.02
C LEU A 168 32.74 -2.24 -15.60
N PRO A 169 33.35 -3.15 -14.82
CA PRO A 169 32.95 -3.35 -13.44
C PRO A 169 33.39 -2.15 -12.58
N ASP A 170 32.42 -1.48 -11.99
CA ASP A 170 32.54 -0.46 -10.95
C ASP A 170 32.60 -1.11 -9.55
N LEU A 171 32.95 -0.31 -8.54
CA LEU A 171 33.13 -0.78 -7.18
C LEU A 171 32.40 0.11 -6.16
N PHE A 172 31.54 -0.50 -5.34
CA PHE A 172 30.89 0.19 -4.21
C PHE A 172 31.45 -0.33 -2.88
N VAL A 173 31.74 0.58 -1.94
CA VAL A 173 32.28 0.27 -0.61
C VAL A 173 31.44 0.99 0.45
N THR A 174 30.90 0.24 1.40
CA THR A 174 30.24 0.81 2.59
C THR A 174 31.27 1.20 3.64
N ASN A 175 31.06 2.33 4.32
CA ASN A 175 31.97 2.83 5.34
C ASN A 175 31.25 3.18 6.66
N GLY A 176 32.03 3.38 7.72
CA GLY A 176 31.56 4.02 8.96
C GLY A 176 32.00 3.31 10.24
N PHE A 177 32.36 4.07 11.27
CA PHE A 177 32.75 3.53 12.57
C PHE A 177 32.35 4.47 13.72
N GLN A 178 31.77 3.92 14.79
CA GLN A 178 31.43 4.66 16.00
C GLN A 178 32.31 4.18 17.16
N ALA A 179 33.22 5.02 17.62
CA ALA A 179 34.06 4.72 18.78
C ALA A 179 33.23 4.83 20.06
N VAL A 180 32.66 3.72 20.52
CA VAL A 180 32.04 3.66 21.86
C VAL A 180 33.19 3.65 22.88
N ASN A 181 33.34 4.74 23.64
CA ASN A 181 34.26 4.90 24.79
C ASN A 181 35.75 5.18 24.54
N ASN A 182 36.17 5.63 23.35
CA ASN A 182 37.58 6.00 23.14
C ASN A 182 37.72 7.52 22.92
N ASN A 183 38.30 8.23 23.91
CA ASN A 183 38.59 9.69 23.87
C ASN A 183 39.56 10.12 22.74
N TYR A 184 39.94 9.21 21.85
CA TYR A 184 40.91 9.41 20.78
C TYR A 184 40.30 9.60 19.39
N VAL A 185 39.00 9.31 19.17
CA VAL A 185 38.38 9.37 17.84
C VAL A 185 37.00 10.04 17.90
N PRO A 186 36.82 11.25 17.35
CA PRO A 186 35.49 11.86 17.18
C PRO A 186 34.55 10.94 16.40
N ALA A 187 33.23 11.09 16.57
CA ALA A 187 32.26 10.39 15.72
C ALA A 187 32.54 10.73 14.23
N LEU A 188 32.89 9.72 13.44
CA LEU A 188 33.28 9.89 12.05
C LEU A 188 32.02 9.81 11.17
N THR A 189 31.70 10.90 10.46
CA THR A 189 30.84 10.84 9.27
C THR A 189 31.70 10.36 8.11
N ASP A 190 31.67 9.05 7.85
CA ASP A 190 32.48 8.45 6.81
C ASP A 190 31.59 7.89 5.71
N PRO A 191 31.47 8.58 4.56
CA PRO A 191 30.49 8.19 3.57
C PRO A 191 30.85 6.87 2.91
N SER A 192 29.85 6.10 2.49
CA SER A 192 30.05 5.04 1.50
C SER A 192 30.66 5.62 0.22
N ARG A 193 31.34 4.80 -0.58
CA ARG A 193 32.05 5.22 -1.80
C ARG A 193 31.59 4.44 -3.02
N LEU A 194 31.38 5.14 -4.13
CA LEU A 194 31.21 4.56 -5.47
C LEU A 194 32.37 4.98 -6.36
N PHE A 195 33.17 3.99 -6.77
CA PHE A 195 34.30 4.14 -7.66
C PHE A 195 33.90 3.66 -9.06
N ILE A 196 33.92 4.59 -10.02
CA ILE A 196 33.60 4.30 -11.42
C ILE A 196 34.86 3.95 -12.19
N ASN A 197 34.85 2.81 -12.86
CA ASN A 197 35.98 2.31 -13.64
C ASN A 197 36.11 3.07 -14.96
N ARG A 198 37.36 3.33 -15.36
CA ARG A 198 37.77 4.07 -16.56
C ARG A 198 38.74 3.25 -17.40
N GLY A 199 38.58 1.93 -17.39
CA GLY A 199 39.38 0.96 -18.14
C GLY A 199 40.71 0.68 -17.45
N GLY A 200 40.67 0.19 -16.20
CA GLY A 200 41.86 -0.15 -15.42
C GLY A 200 42.28 0.92 -14.40
N SER A 201 41.48 1.98 -14.23
CA SER A 201 41.64 2.96 -13.16
C SER A 201 40.27 3.45 -12.71
N PHE A 202 40.14 3.84 -11.45
CA PHE A 202 38.89 4.23 -10.85
C PHE A 202 38.86 5.72 -10.52
N THR A 203 37.66 6.30 -10.63
CA THR A 203 37.38 7.66 -10.16
C THR A 203 36.28 7.58 -9.10
N ASP A 204 36.52 8.13 -7.91
CA ASP A 204 35.46 8.34 -6.92
C ASP A 204 34.45 9.36 -7.46
N LEU A 205 33.25 8.88 -7.77
CA LEU A 205 32.13 9.70 -8.24
C LEU A 205 30.92 9.62 -7.31
N THR A 206 31.18 9.37 -6.01
CA THR A 206 30.16 9.21 -4.98
C THR A 206 29.09 10.33 -5.02
N PRO A 207 29.45 11.63 -5.02
CA PRO A 207 28.44 12.69 -5.07
C PRO A 207 27.72 12.81 -6.41
N GLN A 208 28.41 12.55 -7.54
CA GLN A 208 27.85 12.71 -8.88
C GLN A 208 26.78 11.67 -9.19
N TYR A 209 26.87 10.48 -8.58
CA TYR A 209 25.86 9.42 -8.66
C TYR A 209 24.83 9.52 -7.53
N GLY A 210 24.83 10.60 -6.75
CA GLY A 210 23.84 10.85 -5.71
C GLY A 210 23.94 9.91 -4.50
N ILE A 211 25.11 9.30 -4.28
CA ILE A 211 25.35 8.47 -3.10
C ILE A 211 25.56 9.39 -1.89
N THR A 212 24.62 9.33 -0.96
CA THR A 212 24.50 10.25 0.18
C THR A 212 24.74 9.59 1.54
N ASP A 213 25.05 8.29 1.55
CA ASP A 213 25.17 7.52 2.78
C ASP A 213 26.41 7.95 3.55
N THR A 214 26.21 8.59 4.70
CA THR A 214 27.24 8.96 5.67
C THR A 214 27.08 8.23 7.00
N GLY A 215 26.24 7.19 7.03
CA GLY A 215 25.90 6.43 8.24
C GLY A 215 26.96 5.40 8.60
N LEU A 216 26.60 4.48 9.51
CA LEU A 216 27.44 3.34 9.88
C LEU A 216 27.14 2.16 8.95
N GLY A 217 27.47 2.28 7.67
CA GLY A 217 27.24 1.27 6.63
C GLY A 217 28.00 -0.03 6.88
N ARG A 218 27.35 -1.19 6.71
CA ARG A 218 27.95 -2.52 6.97
C ARG A 218 27.88 -3.43 5.76
N SER A 219 26.69 -3.62 5.19
CA SER A 219 26.55 -4.40 3.95
C SER A 219 26.02 -3.56 2.81
N VAL A 220 26.44 -3.97 1.63
CA VAL A 220 25.91 -3.55 0.34
C VAL A 220 25.27 -4.78 -0.32
N VAL A 221 24.12 -4.57 -0.96
CA VAL A 221 23.44 -5.54 -1.80
C VAL A 221 23.18 -4.86 -3.14
N VAL A 222 23.76 -5.41 -4.20
CA VAL A 222 23.51 -4.99 -5.59
C VAL A 222 22.40 -5.86 -6.17
N LEU A 223 21.39 -5.21 -6.77
CA LEU A 223 20.21 -5.86 -7.34
C LEU A 223 19.52 -4.97 -8.38
N ASP A 224 18.80 -5.56 -9.34
CA ASP A 224 17.82 -4.87 -10.19
C ASP A 224 16.42 -5.25 -9.68
N TYR A 225 15.87 -4.46 -8.74
CA TYR A 225 14.68 -4.87 -7.98
C TYR A 225 13.39 -4.77 -8.78
N ASP A 226 13.33 -3.90 -9.79
CA ASP A 226 12.18 -3.70 -10.66
C ASP A 226 12.35 -4.35 -12.05
N ASN A 227 13.48 -5.02 -12.31
CA ASN A 227 13.85 -5.70 -13.55
C ASN A 227 13.92 -4.75 -14.75
N ASP A 228 14.44 -3.54 -14.52
CA ASP A 228 14.51 -2.47 -15.51
C ASP A 228 15.88 -2.36 -16.21
N GLY A 229 16.82 -3.25 -15.85
CA GLY A 229 18.15 -3.34 -16.44
C GLY A 229 19.19 -2.43 -15.83
N ARG A 230 18.90 -1.81 -14.68
CA ARG A 230 19.81 -0.92 -13.99
C ARG A 230 20.05 -1.49 -12.59
N GLU A 231 21.31 -1.81 -12.30
CA GLU A 231 21.66 -2.29 -10.97
C GLU A 231 21.48 -1.15 -9.95
N ASP A 232 20.63 -1.41 -8.96
CA ASP A 232 20.37 -0.62 -7.76
C ASP A 232 21.27 -1.06 -6.60
N ILE A 233 21.38 -0.20 -5.58
CA ILE A 233 22.23 -0.44 -4.41
C ILE A 233 21.40 -0.33 -3.14
N PHE A 234 21.38 -1.40 -2.34
CA PHE A 234 20.79 -1.39 -1.01
C PHE A 234 21.87 -1.46 0.07
N VAL A 235 21.85 -0.50 1.01
CA VAL A 235 22.83 -0.39 2.10
C VAL A 235 22.15 -0.63 3.44
N THR A 236 22.76 -1.49 4.27
CA THR A 236 22.38 -1.67 5.68
C THR A 236 23.36 -0.96 6.60
N GLN A 237 22.84 -0.45 7.73
CA GLN A 237 23.62 0.26 8.74
C GLN A 237 23.47 -0.43 10.10
N THR A 238 24.49 -0.37 10.97
CA THR A 238 24.40 -0.92 12.34
C THR A 238 23.46 -0.09 13.22
N VAL A 239 23.40 1.23 12.98
CA VAL A 239 22.47 2.17 13.62
C VAL A 239 22.06 3.17 12.54
N GLY A 240 20.77 3.25 12.21
CA GLY A 240 20.26 4.18 11.20
C GLY A 240 19.19 3.58 10.28
N HIS A 241 18.89 4.29 9.19
CA HIS A 241 17.91 3.87 8.20
C HIS A 241 18.53 2.91 7.18
N ARG A 242 17.70 2.05 6.57
CA ARG A 242 18.11 1.28 5.40
C ARG A 242 17.97 2.19 4.18
N ILE A 243 18.96 2.19 3.30
CA ILE A 243 18.97 3.08 2.13
C ILE A 243 18.90 2.25 0.86
N LEU A 244 17.92 2.55 0.01
CA LEU A 244 17.83 2.03 -1.36
C LEU A 244 18.18 3.16 -2.33
N TYR A 245 19.27 3.02 -3.06
CA TYR A 245 19.63 3.87 -4.18
C TYR A 245 19.06 3.25 -5.46
N ARG A 246 17.97 3.83 -5.95
CA ARG A 246 17.42 3.45 -7.24
C ARG A 246 18.25 4.07 -8.37
N ASN A 247 18.71 3.25 -9.30
CA ASN A 247 19.48 3.70 -10.45
C ASN A 247 18.53 4.31 -11.51
N ALA A 248 18.73 5.59 -11.80
CA ALA A 248 17.91 6.37 -12.73
C ALA A 248 18.60 6.59 -14.10
N LEU A 249 19.53 5.72 -14.48
CA LEU A 249 20.21 5.76 -15.77
C LEU A 249 19.20 5.86 -16.92
N SER A 250 19.42 6.80 -17.85
CA SER A 250 18.60 6.92 -19.06
C SER A 250 18.78 5.67 -19.92
N SER A 251 17.70 5.12 -20.49
CA SER A 251 17.71 3.94 -21.37
C SER A 251 18.24 4.20 -22.79
N ALA A 252 18.58 5.45 -23.13
CA ALA A 252 19.10 5.79 -24.44
C ALA A 252 20.58 5.36 -24.58
N ASN A 253 20.84 4.29 -25.35
CA ASN A 253 22.17 3.71 -25.63
C ASN A 253 22.87 3.05 -24.43
N THR A 254 22.10 2.47 -23.52
CA THR A 254 22.58 1.83 -22.28
C THR A 254 21.90 0.47 -22.13
N HIS A 255 22.31 -0.47 -22.97
CA HIS A 255 21.78 -1.82 -23.04
C HIS A 255 22.41 -2.73 -21.98
N TRP A 256 21.75 -3.84 -21.66
CA TRP A 256 22.17 -4.75 -20.61
C TRP A 256 21.83 -6.21 -20.91
N LEU A 257 22.41 -7.13 -20.16
CA LEU A 257 22.03 -8.54 -20.12
C LEU A 257 22.20 -9.08 -18.70
N ALA A 258 21.15 -9.71 -18.16
CA ALA A 258 21.27 -10.48 -16.93
C ALA A 258 21.19 -11.99 -17.23
N LEU A 259 22.04 -12.80 -16.60
CA LEU A 259 22.06 -14.26 -16.71
C LEU A 259 21.59 -14.90 -15.42
N GLN A 260 20.65 -15.84 -15.55
CA GLN A 260 20.17 -16.68 -14.45
C GLN A 260 20.48 -18.15 -14.75
N PHE A 261 21.20 -18.83 -13.87
CA PHE A 261 21.71 -20.17 -14.15
C PHE A 261 20.81 -21.27 -13.57
N ARG A 262 20.87 -22.44 -14.19
CA ARG A 262 20.32 -23.68 -13.67
C ARG A 262 21.28 -24.84 -13.96
N GLY A 263 21.96 -25.33 -12.94
CA GLY A 263 22.80 -26.53 -13.05
C GLY A 263 21.97 -27.81 -13.18
N THR A 264 22.49 -28.77 -13.94
CA THR A 264 21.92 -30.10 -14.17
C THR A 264 22.87 -31.20 -13.72
N THR A 265 24.17 -31.01 -13.93
CA THR A 265 25.27 -31.86 -13.45
C THR A 265 25.97 -31.20 -12.26
N SER A 266 26.26 -29.91 -12.37
CA SER A 266 26.75 -29.01 -11.33
C SER A 266 25.69 -28.76 -10.25
N ASN A 267 26.03 -27.94 -9.25
CA ASN A 267 25.05 -27.47 -8.26
C ASN A 267 23.86 -26.79 -8.96
N ARG A 268 22.65 -26.96 -8.42
CA ARG A 268 21.39 -26.58 -9.10
C ARG A 268 21.29 -25.10 -9.44
N ASP A 269 21.95 -24.26 -8.67
CA ASP A 269 21.90 -22.82 -8.85
C ASP A 269 22.97 -22.34 -9.86
N GLY A 270 23.94 -23.19 -10.21
CA GLY A 270 25.03 -22.83 -11.13
C GLY A 270 26.14 -21.99 -10.50
N TYR A 271 26.22 -21.91 -9.16
CA TYR A 271 27.27 -21.15 -8.48
C TYR A 271 28.67 -21.65 -8.86
N GLY A 272 29.55 -20.71 -9.20
CA GLY A 272 30.89 -20.97 -9.71
C GLY A 272 30.98 -21.00 -11.25
N CYS A 273 29.91 -20.67 -11.99
CA CYS A 273 30.05 -20.46 -13.43
C CYS A 273 31.01 -19.30 -13.72
N GLU A 274 32.04 -19.55 -14.52
CA GLU A 274 32.86 -18.50 -15.12
C GLU A 274 32.24 -18.12 -16.47
N VAL A 275 31.95 -16.84 -16.65
CA VAL A 275 31.24 -16.33 -17.82
C VAL A 275 32.04 -15.24 -18.49
N THR A 276 32.25 -15.40 -19.81
CA THR A 276 32.76 -14.35 -20.68
C THR A 276 31.65 -13.87 -21.61
N VAL A 277 31.28 -12.60 -21.53
CA VAL A 277 30.32 -11.94 -22.45
C VAL A 277 31.10 -11.03 -23.40
N THR A 278 30.98 -11.26 -24.71
CA THR A 278 31.53 -10.41 -25.76
C THR A 278 30.40 -9.67 -26.47
N ALA A 279 30.41 -8.34 -26.45
CA ALA A 279 29.44 -7.50 -27.14
C ALA A 279 30.10 -6.19 -27.62
N GLY A 280 29.82 -5.76 -28.86
CA GLY A 280 30.27 -4.47 -29.37
C GLY A 280 31.80 -4.31 -29.40
N GLY A 281 32.53 -5.41 -29.52
CA GLY A 281 33.99 -5.43 -29.49
C GLY A 281 34.63 -5.43 -28.09
N ARG A 282 33.84 -5.47 -27.01
CA ARG A 282 34.32 -5.62 -25.63
C ARG A 282 34.04 -7.02 -25.10
N SER A 283 34.96 -7.58 -24.31
CA SER A 283 34.72 -8.80 -23.53
C SER A 283 34.73 -8.47 -22.03
N GLN A 284 33.79 -9.06 -21.29
CA GLN A 284 33.63 -8.93 -19.85
C GLN A 284 33.73 -10.32 -19.23
N VAL A 285 34.49 -10.47 -18.15
CA VAL A 285 34.60 -11.73 -17.41
C VAL A 285 34.00 -11.55 -16.02
N ALA A 286 33.10 -12.45 -15.64
CA ALA A 286 32.50 -12.49 -14.31
C ALA A 286 32.30 -13.93 -13.84
N VAL A 287 32.36 -14.13 -12.52
CA VAL A 287 32.03 -15.40 -11.89
C VAL A 287 30.70 -15.29 -11.16
N TYR A 288 29.81 -16.25 -11.41
CA TYR A 288 28.54 -16.31 -10.73
C TYR A 288 28.72 -16.85 -9.30
N ASN A 289 28.94 -15.94 -8.36
CA ASN A 289 28.99 -16.21 -6.95
C ASN A 289 28.19 -15.13 -6.21
N PRO A 290 26.97 -15.42 -5.71
CA PRO A 290 26.17 -14.39 -5.06
C PRO A 290 26.54 -14.13 -3.59
N THR A 291 27.52 -14.85 -3.01
CA THR A 291 27.88 -14.76 -1.58
C THR A 291 29.12 -13.90 -1.29
N ASN A 292 29.25 -12.74 -1.94
CA ASN A 292 30.54 -12.03 -1.98
C ASN A 292 30.68 -10.84 -1.03
N ALA A 293 29.57 -10.24 -0.56
CA ALA A 293 29.62 -9.06 0.30
C ALA A 293 29.60 -9.42 1.81
N TYR A 294 30.33 -8.63 2.62
CA TYR A 294 30.28 -8.74 4.07
C TYR A 294 28.83 -8.52 4.58
N ILE A 295 28.26 -9.56 5.21
CA ILE A 295 26.89 -9.64 5.74
C ILE A 295 25.77 -9.19 4.75
N GLY A 296 26.05 -9.27 3.45
CA GLY A 296 25.13 -8.96 2.35
C GLY A 296 25.20 -10.04 1.28
N GLN A 297 24.13 -10.20 0.51
CA GLN A 297 24.07 -11.15 -0.59
C GLN A 297 23.53 -10.42 -1.81
N ARG A 298 24.28 -10.41 -2.92
CA ARG A 298 23.81 -9.83 -4.18
C ARG A 298 22.69 -10.70 -4.76
N GLU A 299 21.92 -10.13 -5.68
CA GLU A 299 20.89 -10.90 -6.36
C GLU A 299 21.45 -12.16 -7.07
N PRO A 300 20.68 -13.26 -7.16
CA PRO A 300 21.14 -14.48 -7.80
C PRO A 300 21.09 -14.38 -9.34
N ARG A 301 21.66 -13.34 -9.94
CA ARG A 301 21.84 -13.15 -11.40
C ARG A 301 23.20 -12.51 -11.70
N LEU A 302 23.82 -12.81 -12.83
CA LEU A 302 24.99 -12.06 -13.32
C LEU A 302 24.54 -10.96 -14.28
N HIS A 303 24.87 -9.71 -13.98
CA HIS A 303 24.55 -8.57 -14.83
C HIS A 303 25.75 -8.17 -15.69
N PHE A 304 25.49 -7.70 -16.91
CA PHE A 304 26.48 -7.16 -17.84
C PHE A 304 25.89 -5.92 -18.51
N GLY A 305 26.53 -4.76 -18.36
CA GLY A 305 26.23 -3.61 -19.20
C GLY A 305 26.83 -3.78 -20.58
N LEU A 306 26.11 -3.37 -21.61
CA LEU A 306 26.47 -3.58 -23.02
C LEU A 306 26.72 -2.27 -23.77
N GLY A 307 26.62 -1.13 -23.07
CA GLY A 307 26.68 0.21 -23.66
C GLY A 307 25.67 0.36 -24.80
N ALA A 308 26.15 0.77 -25.98
CA ALA A 308 25.31 0.94 -27.17
C ALA A 308 24.98 -0.37 -27.92
N SER A 309 25.46 -1.52 -27.45
CA SER A 309 25.29 -2.80 -28.15
C SER A 309 23.92 -3.40 -27.89
N THR A 310 23.10 -3.55 -28.92
CA THR A 310 21.76 -4.16 -28.84
C THR A 310 21.78 -5.70 -28.92
N THR A 311 22.96 -6.28 -29.18
CA THR A 311 23.16 -7.72 -29.27
C THR A 311 24.50 -8.11 -28.62
N VAL A 312 24.50 -9.25 -27.94
CA VAL A 312 25.69 -9.93 -27.46
C VAL A 312 26.18 -10.90 -28.53
N ASP A 313 27.42 -10.70 -28.95
CA ASP A 313 28.07 -11.48 -30.01
C ASP A 313 28.28 -12.92 -29.54
N ARG A 314 28.78 -13.09 -28.31
CA ARG A 314 29.09 -14.38 -27.71
C ARG A 314 28.99 -14.36 -26.19
N ILE A 315 28.46 -15.44 -25.61
CA ILE A 315 28.52 -15.76 -24.19
C ILE A 315 29.23 -17.12 -24.09
N SER A 316 30.36 -17.19 -23.39
CA SER A 316 31.06 -18.44 -23.07
C SER A 316 30.90 -18.72 -21.59
N ILE A 317 30.35 -19.88 -21.23
CA ILE A 317 30.07 -20.30 -19.86
C ILE A 317 30.86 -21.58 -19.59
N LYS A 318 31.77 -21.53 -18.62
CA LYS A 318 32.40 -22.71 -18.03
C LYS A 318 31.63 -23.06 -16.76
N TRP A 319 30.91 -24.17 -16.80
CA TRP A 319 30.13 -24.67 -15.66
C TRP A 319 31.06 -25.31 -14.62
N PRO A 320 30.70 -25.32 -13.33
CA PRO A 320 31.49 -25.94 -12.26
C PRO A 320 31.84 -27.42 -12.50
N GLY A 321 30.96 -28.16 -13.19
CA GLY A 321 31.18 -29.55 -13.60
C GLY A 321 32.14 -29.72 -14.78
N GLY A 322 32.73 -28.64 -15.29
CA GLY A 322 33.67 -28.62 -16.41
C GLY A 322 33.03 -28.51 -17.80
N ALA A 323 31.70 -28.51 -17.89
CA ALA A 323 31.02 -28.35 -19.17
C ALA A 323 31.25 -26.93 -19.73
N MET A 324 31.58 -26.83 -21.02
CA MET A 324 31.66 -25.56 -21.73
C MET A 324 30.37 -25.37 -22.54
N GLN A 325 29.76 -24.19 -22.44
CA GLN A 325 28.58 -23.81 -23.20
C GLN A 325 28.80 -22.44 -23.84
N GLU A 326 28.57 -22.38 -25.15
CA GLU A 326 28.59 -21.11 -25.90
C GLU A 326 27.20 -20.75 -26.40
N LEU A 327 26.84 -19.47 -26.28
CA LEU A 327 25.65 -18.86 -26.89
C LEU A 327 26.12 -17.69 -27.76
N THR A 328 25.48 -17.46 -28.90
CA THR A 328 25.85 -16.38 -29.84
C THR A 328 24.62 -15.61 -30.30
N ALA A 329 24.81 -14.35 -30.70
CA ALA A 329 23.74 -13.48 -31.22
C ALA A 329 22.53 -13.37 -30.27
N VAL A 330 22.81 -13.20 -28.98
CA VAL A 330 21.78 -13.04 -27.94
C VAL A 330 21.32 -11.59 -27.93
N ALA A 331 20.02 -11.34 -27.91
CA ALA A 331 19.50 -9.96 -27.82
C ALA A 331 19.87 -9.32 -26.47
N ALA A 332 20.08 -8.00 -26.45
CA ALA A 332 20.18 -7.24 -25.22
C ALA A 332 18.81 -7.06 -24.53
N ASP A 333 18.83 -6.38 -23.40
CA ASP A 333 17.68 -5.90 -22.62
C ASP A 333 16.77 -7.01 -22.10
N GLN A 334 17.38 -8.09 -21.62
CA GLN A 334 16.67 -9.25 -21.09
C GLN A 334 17.38 -9.93 -19.93
N ILE A 335 16.58 -10.67 -19.16
CA ILE A 335 17.07 -11.69 -18.23
C ILE A 335 17.02 -13.04 -18.98
N LEU A 336 18.19 -13.60 -19.27
CA LEU A 336 18.34 -14.88 -19.95
C LEU A 336 18.57 -16.00 -18.94
N SER A 337 17.62 -16.94 -18.86
CA SER A 337 17.82 -18.19 -18.12
C SER A 337 18.68 -19.16 -18.94
N VAL A 338 19.80 -19.63 -18.37
CA VAL A 338 20.71 -20.58 -19.01
C VAL A 338 20.77 -21.87 -18.19
N THR A 339 20.51 -23.01 -18.83
CA THR A 339 20.57 -24.33 -18.19
C THR A 339 21.81 -25.09 -18.63
N GLU A 340 22.52 -25.70 -17.68
CA GLU A 340 23.71 -26.51 -17.92
C GLU A 340 23.39 -27.68 -18.86
N PRO A 341 24.20 -27.91 -19.89
CA PRO A 341 24.06 -29.09 -20.74
C PRO A 341 24.34 -30.36 -19.92
N GLY A 342 23.38 -31.29 -19.87
CA GLY A 342 23.56 -32.57 -19.20
C GLY A 342 24.54 -33.49 -19.95
N ASP A 343 25.15 -34.44 -19.23
CA ASP A 343 25.98 -35.50 -19.80
C ASP A 343 25.15 -36.31 -20.81
N SER A 344 25.39 -36.12 -22.12
CA SER A 344 24.59 -36.75 -23.18
C SER A 344 25.05 -38.19 -23.45
N GLY A 345 24.78 -39.04 -22.47
CA GLY A 345 24.80 -40.50 -22.58
C GLY A 345 23.41 -41.13 -22.60
N SER A 346 22.33 -40.40 -22.90
CA SER A 346 21.04 -40.95 -23.36
C SER A 346 20.16 -39.78 -23.82
N GLY A 347 19.46 -39.95 -24.95
CA GLY A 347 18.75 -38.86 -25.63
C GLY A 347 17.86 -38.02 -24.71
N ALA A 348 18.31 -36.79 -24.41
CA ALA A 348 17.43 -35.75 -23.94
C ALA A 348 16.37 -35.50 -25.03
N PRO A 349 15.08 -35.37 -24.68
CA PRO A 349 14.07 -35.03 -25.67
C PRO A 349 14.51 -33.74 -26.37
N PRO A 350 14.31 -33.63 -27.69
CA PRO A 350 14.77 -32.47 -28.45
C PRO A 350 14.29 -31.18 -27.76
N SER A 351 15.22 -30.24 -27.60
CA SER A 351 14.90 -28.88 -27.17
C SER A 351 13.78 -28.36 -28.05
N ALA A 352 12.71 -27.87 -27.43
CA ALA A 352 11.48 -27.54 -28.12
C ALA A 352 11.07 -26.11 -27.78
N ALA A 353 10.85 -25.31 -28.83
CA ALA A 353 10.18 -24.03 -28.71
C ALA A 353 8.84 -24.20 -27.98
N PRO A 354 8.41 -23.22 -27.18
CA PRO A 354 7.15 -23.32 -26.49
C PRO A 354 6.02 -23.45 -27.51
N VAL A 355 5.07 -24.32 -27.21
CA VAL A 355 3.82 -24.48 -27.95
C VAL A 355 2.70 -24.33 -26.93
N ILE A 356 1.78 -23.40 -27.18
CA ILE A 356 0.55 -23.32 -26.40
C ILE A 356 -0.23 -24.61 -26.64
N THR A 357 -0.46 -25.37 -25.57
CA THR A 357 -1.28 -26.59 -25.59
C THR A 357 -2.70 -26.33 -25.12
N VAL A 358 -2.91 -25.26 -24.37
CA VAL A 358 -4.24 -24.77 -23.97
C VAL A 358 -4.21 -23.24 -24.04
N ASP A 359 -4.94 -22.68 -24.99
CA ASP A 359 -5.19 -21.24 -25.05
C ASP A 359 -6.11 -20.80 -23.91
N PRO A 360 -5.96 -19.55 -23.41
CA PRO A 360 -6.95 -18.96 -22.53
C PRO A 360 -8.30 -18.91 -23.24
N ARG A 361 -9.38 -19.11 -22.49
CA ARG A 361 -10.74 -19.10 -23.02
C ARG A 361 -11.40 -17.78 -22.73
N SER A 362 -12.07 -17.22 -23.75
CA SER A 362 -12.98 -16.10 -23.55
C SER A 362 -14.00 -16.45 -22.48
N THR A 363 -14.23 -15.53 -21.56
CA THR A 363 -15.11 -15.73 -20.42
C THR A 363 -15.80 -14.43 -20.06
N SER A 364 -16.83 -14.53 -19.24
CA SER A 364 -17.55 -13.38 -18.71
C SER A 364 -17.77 -13.53 -17.22
N THR A 365 -17.79 -12.41 -16.52
CA THR A 365 -18.25 -12.34 -15.13
C THR A 365 -19.14 -11.12 -14.97
N ALA A 366 -20.06 -11.19 -14.01
CA ALA A 366 -20.74 -10.00 -13.53
C ALA A 366 -19.70 -9.01 -12.96
N LYS A 367 -19.98 -7.71 -13.08
CA LYS A 367 -19.25 -6.65 -12.37
C LYS A 367 -19.12 -7.01 -10.88
N ASP A 368 -17.95 -6.72 -10.30
CA ASP A 368 -17.56 -7.04 -8.92
C ASP A 368 -17.34 -8.54 -8.65
N GLY A 369 -17.54 -9.40 -9.65
CA GLY A 369 -17.23 -10.82 -9.57
C GLY A 369 -15.73 -11.11 -9.65
N SER A 370 -15.39 -12.40 -9.66
CA SER A 370 -14.02 -12.88 -9.90
C SER A 370 -14.00 -13.88 -11.04
N LEU A 371 -12.90 -13.90 -11.78
CA LEU A 371 -12.67 -14.89 -12.82
C LEU A 371 -11.20 -15.31 -12.83
N THR A 372 -10.95 -16.49 -13.39
CA THR A 372 -9.59 -17.00 -13.61
C THR A 372 -9.42 -17.30 -15.09
N LEU A 373 -8.39 -16.72 -15.70
CA LEU A 373 -7.88 -17.15 -17.00
C LEU A 373 -6.78 -18.17 -16.78
N SER A 374 -6.69 -19.17 -17.65
CA SER A 374 -5.68 -20.22 -17.56
C SER A 374 -5.18 -20.55 -18.95
N ALA A 375 -3.88 -20.77 -19.07
CA ALA A 375 -3.24 -21.25 -20.27
C ALA A 375 -2.27 -22.38 -19.91
N ALA A 376 -1.95 -23.23 -20.88
CA ALA A 376 -0.91 -24.23 -20.73
C ALA A 376 -0.03 -24.20 -21.96
N ALA A 377 1.27 -24.34 -21.74
CA ALA A 377 2.26 -24.41 -22.79
C ALA A 377 3.24 -25.53 -22.48
N GLN A 378 3.60 -26.28 -23.50
CA GLN A 378 4.70 -27.24 -23.44
C GLN A 378 5.92 -26.64 -24.10
N GLY A 379 7.09 -26.96 -23.59
CA GLY A 379 8.37 -26.51 -24.12
C GLY A 379 9.46 -27.18 -23.31
N SER A 380 10.62 -27.38 -23.92
CA SER A 380 11.79 -27.92 -23.22
C SER A 380 12.94 -26.96 -23.47
N PRO A 381 13.35 -26.14 -22.48
CA PRO A 381 12.88 -26.06 -21.08
C PRO A 381 11.44 -25.55 -20.91
N ALA A 382 10.82 -25.80 -19.74
CA ALA A 382 9.46 -25.36 -19.45
C ALA A 382 9.34 -23.82 -19.60
N PRO A 383 8.31 -23.32 -20.31
CA PRO A 383 8.18 -21.90 -20.59
C PRO A 383 7.66 -21.09 -19.39
N VAL A 384 8.08 -19.83 -19.29
CA VAL A 384 7.53 -18.82 -18.39
C VAL A 384 6.38 -18.10 -19.09
N PHE A 385 5.32 -17.79 -18.36
CA PHE A 385 4.15 -17.08 -18.91
C PHE A 385 4.30 -15.57 -18.67
N ASN A 386 3.78 -14.75 -19.57
CA ASN A 386 3.54 -13.32 -19.33
C ASN A 386 2.18 -12.96 -19.88
N TRP A 387 1.28 -12.47 -19.04
CA TRP A 387 -0.05 -12.07 -19.46
C TRP A 387 -0.08 -10.63 -19.97
N PHE A 388 -0.92 -10.40 -20.96
CA PHE A 388 -1.16 -9.10 -21.58
C PHE A 388 -2.66 -8.87 -21.67
N LYS A 389 -3.07 -7.62 -21.48
CA LYS A 389 -4.42 -7.14 -21.74
C LYS A 389 -4.35 -6.06 -22.81
N ASP A 390 -5.05 -6.25 -23.91
CA ASP A 390 -5.07 -5.34 -25.07
C ASP A 390 -3.65 -4.96 -25.54
N GLY A 391 -2.72 -5.94 -25.47
CA GLY A 391 -1.32 -5.78 -25.84
C GLY A 391 -0.42 -5.16 -24.76
N VAL A 392 -0.97 -4.73 -23.61
CA VAL A 392 -0.21 -4.18 -22.49
C VAL A 392 0.10 -5.27 -21.47
N ARG A 393 1.38 -5.43 -21.10
CA ARG A 393 1.82 -6.46 -20.14
C ARG A 393 1.24 -6.20 -18.75
N ILE A 394 0.71 -7.24 -18.13
CA ILE A 394 0.22 -7.23 -16.76
C ILE A 394 1.40 -7.58 -15.84
N ALA A 395 1.89 -6.61 -15.08
CA ALA A 395 3.03 -6.80 -14.18
C ALA A 395 2.76 -7.91 -13.15
N GLY A 396 3.78 -8.74 -12.87
CA GLY A 396 3.71 -9.83 -11.89
C GLY A 396 2.91 -11.07 -12.32
N ALA A 397 2.13 -11.01 -13.40
CA ALA A 397 1.35 -12.14 -13.91
C ALA A 397 2.24 -13.11 -14.72
N THR A 398 3.06 -13.90 -14.02
CA THR A 398 4.06 -14.81 -14.62
C THR A 398 3.68 -16.29 -14.57
N GLY A 399 2.56 -16.60 -13.93
CA GLY A 399 2.02 -17.95 -13.82
C GLY A 399 1.15 -18.36 -15.01
N ALA A 400 0.89 -19.67 -15.12
CA ALA A 400 -0.04 -20.26 -16.08
C ALA A 400 -1.51 -19.80 -15.88
N THR A 401 -1.81 -19.16 -14.75
CA THR A 401 -3.13 -18.64 -14.39
C THR A 401 -3.06 -17.16 -14.05
N LEU A 402 -4.08 -16.40 -14.48
CA LEU A 402 -4.32 -15.01 -14.09
C LEU A 402 -5.66 -14.94 -13.35
N ILE A 403 -5.65 -14.50 -12.10
CA ILE A 403 -6.86 -14.30 -11.30
C ILE A 403 -7.20 -12.80 -11.32
N LEU A 404 -8.40 -12.47 -11.78
CA LEU A 404 -8.96 -11.14 -11.68
C LEU A 404 -10.06 -11.18 -10.60
N ALA A 405 -9.84 -10.47 -9.50
CA ALA A 405 -10.83 -10.29 -8.44
C ALA A 405 -11.45 -8.89 -8.54
N ASN A 406 -12.69 -8.74 -8.06
CA ASN A 406 -13.44 -7.47 -8.09
C ASN A 406 -13.48 -6.85 -9.50
N VAL A 407 -13.77 -7.67 -10.52
CA VAL A 407 -13.69 -7.29 -11.93
C VAL A 407 -14.57 -6.07 -12.22
N GLN A 408 -13.95 -5.02 -12.74
CA GLN A 408 -14.58 -3.77 -13.13
C GLN A 408 -14.73 -3.67 -14.65
N PRO A 409 -15.60 -2.78 -15.18
CA PRO A 409 -15.74 -2.59 -16.62
C PRO A 409 -14.42 -2.27 -17.34
N ILE A 410 -13.49 -1.60 -16.66
CA ILE A 410 -12.17 -1.32 -17.22
C ILE A 410 -11.39 -2.61 -17.51
N ASP A 411 -11.65 -3.72 -16.83
CA ASP A 411 -10.98 -5.02 -17.04
C ASP A 411 -11.50 -5.79 -18.27
N GLN A 412 -12.57 -5.31 -18.91
CA GLN A 412 -12.96 -5.85 -20.22
C GLN A 412 -11.82 -5.63 -21.23
N GLY A 413 -11.58 -6.63 -22.07
CA GLY A 413 -10.52 -6.57 -23.08
C GLY A 413 -10.14 -7.92 -23.64
N THR A 414 -9.17 -7.93 -24.54
CA THR A 414 -8.57 -9.15 -25.07
C THR A 414 -7.31 -9.48 -24.30
N TYR A 415 -7.31 -10.65 -23.66
CA TYR A 415 -6.19 -11.16 -22.90
C TYR A 415 -5.41 -12.16 -23.73
N THR A 416 -4.09 -12.01 -23.78
CA THR A 416 -3.17 -12.96 -24.38
C THR A 416 -2.11 -13.34 -23.37
N VAL A 417 -1.46 -14.48 -23.59
CA VAL A 417 -0.31 -14.87 -22.80
C VAL A 417 0.80 -15.32 -23.73
N THR A 418 2.01 -14.84 -23.46
CA THR A 418 3.20 -15.36 -24.12
C THR A 418 3.80 -16.45 -23.25
N ALA A 419 4.13 -17.59 -23.86
CA ALA A 419 4.95 -18.62 -23.24
C ALA A 419 6.35 -18.55 -23.87
N THR A 420 7.35 -18.29 -23.05
CA THR A 420 8.73 -18.04 -23.49
C THR A 420 9.70 -19.03 -22.86
N ASN A 421 10.55 -19.63 -23.69
CA ASN A 421 11.77 -20.31 -23.26
C ASN A 421 12.93 -19.93 -24.20
N GLN A 422 14.12 -20.47 -23.94
CA GLN A 422 15.33 -20.17 -24.74
C GLN A 422 15.23 -20.52 -26.25
N ASN A 423 14.29 -21.37 -26.66
CA ASN A 423 14.10 -21.77 -28.06
C ASN A 423 13.05 -20.93 -28.78
N GLY A 424 12.40 -19.99 -28.10
CA GLY A 424 11.46 -19.06 -28.71
C GLY A 424 10.33 -18.62 -27.78
N THR A 425 9.51 -17.74 -28.32
CA THR A 425 8.28 -17.27 -27.69
C THR A 425 7.10 -17.63 -28.58
N VAL A 426 6.05 -18.16 -27.99
CA VAL A 426 4.75 -18.34 -28.63
C VAL A 426 3.72 -17.49 -27.90
N THR A 427 2.81 -16.87 -28.64
CA THR A 427 1.68 -16.12 -28.08
C THR A 427 0.42 -16.97 -28.24
N SER A 428 -0.40 -17.01 -27.20
CA SER A 428 -1.71 -17.65 -27.27
C SER A 428 -2.65 -16.91 -28.21
N GLN A 429 -3.74 -17.57 -28.58
CA GLN A 429 -4.93 -16.88 -29.07
C GLN A 429 -5.46 -15.92 -28.01
N GLY A 430 -6.16 -14.88 -28.45
CA GLY A 430 -6.80 -13.90 -27.57
C GLY A 430 -8.05 -14.48 -26.91
N ALA A 431 -8.12 -14.37 -25.58
CA ALA A 431 -9.33 -14.61 -24.79
C ALA A 431 -10.01 -13.27 -24.47
N THR A 432 -11.25 -13.10 -24.91
CA THR A 432 -12.03 -11.91 -24.55
C THR A 432 -12.62 -12.08 -23.15
N VAL A 433 -12.31 -11.15 -22.26
CA VAL A 433 -13.02 -10.99 -20.98
C VAL A 433 -14.15 -10.00 -21.20
N THR A 434 -15.38 -10.40 -20.92
CA THR A 434 -16.56 -9.53 -20.96
C THR A 434 -17.13 -9.32 -19.57
N VAL A 435 -17.42 -8.06 -19.22
CA VAL A 435 -18.06 -7.72 -17.96
C VAL A 435 -19.55 -7.51 -18.20
N THR A 436 -20.38 -8.22 -17.43
CA THR A 436 -21.84 -8.19 -17.57
C THR A 436 -22.51 -7.49 -16.38
N ALA A 437 -23.73 -7.00 -16.60
CA ALA A 437 -24.61 -6.48 -15.57
C ALA A 437 -25.95 -7.22 -15.62
N ASP A 438 -26.47 -7.65 -14.46
CA ASP A 438 -27.86 -8.06 -14.35
C ASP A 438 -28.74 -6.83 -14.14
N LEU A 439 -29.23 -6.29 -15.25
CA LEU A 439 -30.07 -5.08 -15.25
C LEU A 439 -31.47 -5.31 -14.67
N ALA A 440 -31.88 -6.56 -14.46
CA ALA A 440 -33.16 -6.90 -13.83
C ALA A 440 -33.04 -7.04 -12.31
N ALA A 441 -31.85 -7.41 -11.81
CA ALA A 441 -31.61 -7.56 -10.37
C ALA A 441 -31.69 -6.25 -9.57
N LYS A 442 -31.44 -5.11 -10.20
CA LYS A 442 -31.38 -3.79 -9.56
C LYS A 442 -32.17 -2.76 -10.35
N SER A 443 -32.70 -1.74 -9.68
CA SER A 443 -33.26 -0.60 -10.41
C SER A 443 -32.18 0.20 -11.12
N ILE A 444 -32.58 1.02 -12.09
CA ILE A 444 -31.63 1.89 -12.78
C ILE A 444 -31.02 2.95 -11.85
N ALA A 445 -31.78 3.44 -10.87
CA ALA A 445 -31.28 4.38 -9.85
C ALA A 445 -30.17 3.73 -9.02
N HIS A 446 -30.34 2.46 -8.66
CA HIS A 446 -29.33 1.70 -7.92
C HIS A 446 -28.05 1.50 -8.75
N TRP A 447 -28.16 1.13 -10.03
CA TRP A 447 -26.97 1.03 -10.90
C TRP A 447 -26.20 2.35 -11.02
N TRP A 448 -26.89 3.49 -11.10
CA TRP A 448 -26.24 4.80 -11.13
C TRP A 448 -25.65 5.21 -9.79
N ASN A 449 -26.26 4.83 -8.68
CA ASN A 449 -25.68 5.01 -7.36
C ASN A 449 -24.37 4.20 -7.22
N GLU A 450 -24.36 2.92 -7.62
CA GLU A 450 -23.15 2.08 -7.65
C GLU A 450 -22.05 2.68 -8.54
N ALA A 451 -22.41 3.24 -9.69
CA ALA A 451 -21.47 3.88 -10.59
C ALA A 451 -20.85 5.16 -9.98
N LEU A 452 -21.62 5.93 -9.22
CA LEU A 452 -21.10 7.09 -8.50
C LEU A 452 -20.20 6.67 -7.34
N LEU A 453 -20.61 5.67 -6.53
CA LEU A 453 -19.80 5.12 -5.46
C LEU A 453 -18.45 4.62 -5.99
N ASP A 454 -18.46 3.90 -7.12
CA ASP A 454 -17.25 3.47 -7.81
C ASP A 454 -16.35 4.65 -8.26
N GLY A 455 -16.95 5.76 -8.68
CA GLY A 455 -16.23 7.01 -8.92
C GLY A 455 -15.55 7.55 -7.65
N ILE A 456 -16.27 7.58 -6.52
CA ILE A 456 -15.75 8.06 -5.24
C ILE A 456 -14.55 7.23 -4.76
N ARG A 457 -14.62 5.89 -4.87
CA ARG A 457 -13.51 4.99 -4.51
C ARG A 457 -12.20 5.35 -5.20
N LYS A 458 -12.29 5.94 -6.39
CA LYS A 458 -11.16 6.26 -7.29
C LYS A 458 -10.75 7.74 -7.24
N ASP A 459 -11.38 8.54 -6.38
CA ASP A 459 -11.13 9.97 -6.28
C ASP A 459 -10.38 10.36 -4.99
N THR A 460 -9.88 11.59 -4.93
CA THR A 460 -9.26 12.10 -3.70
C THR A 460 -10.31 12.19 -2.58
N PRO A 461 -10.04 11.68 -1.37
CA PRO A 461 -11.00 11.74 -0.27
C PRO A 461 -11.39 13.17 0.10
N ASN A 462 -12.67 13.50 -0.06
CA ASN A 462 -13.24 14.79 0.33
C ASN A 462 -14.70 14.57 0.75
N PRO A 463 -14.96 14.18 2.02
CA PRO A 463 -16.29 13.74 2.45
C PRO A 463 -17.41 14.75 2.17
N PRO A 464 -17.23 16.08 2.35
CA PRO A 464 -18.27 17.05 1.97
C PRO A 464 -18.58 17.07 0.47
N VAL A 465 -17.57 17.01 -0.39
CA VAL A 465 -17.77 16.98 -1.84
C VAL A 465 -18.44 15.68 -2.27
N HIS A 466 -18.06 14.55 -1.68
CA HIS A 466 -18.66 13.25 -2.00
C HIS A 466 -20.11 13.13 -1.52
N ALA A 467 -20.43 13.62 -0.32
CA ALA A 467 -21.81 13.73 0.16
C ALA A 467 -22.67 14.61 -0.77
N ARG A 468 -22.12 15.74 -1.23
CA ARG A 468 -22.76 16.63 -2.19
C ARG A 468 -22.98 15.97 -3.56
N ASN A 469 -22.00 15.22 -4.05
CA ASN A 469 -22.13 14.47 -5.31
C ASN A 469 -23.23 13.41 -5.24
N LEU A 470 -23.32 12.67 -4.12
CA LEU A 470 -24.38 11.70 -3.84
C LEU A 470 -25.75 12.38 -3.80
N PHE A 471 -25.87 13.52 -3.13
CA PHE A 471 -27.12 14.27 -3.08
C PHE A 471 -27.56 14.78 -4.45
N HIS A 472 -26.63 15.34 -5.24
CA HIS A 472 -26.95 15.84 -6.57
C HIS A 472 -27.37 14.73 -7.53
N LEU A 473 -26.80 13.53 -7.40
CA LEU A 473 -27.25 12.37 -8.16
C LEU A 473 -28.67 12.01 -7.74
N SER A 474 -28.95 11.90 -6.44
CA SER A 474 -30.30 11.59 -5.97
C SER A 474 -31.34 12.61 -6.41
N ALA A 475 -31.02 13.92 -6.34
CA ALA A 475 -31.89 14.98 -6.83
C ALA A 475 -32.14 14.87 -8.34
N THR A 476 -31.11 14.53 -9.12
CA THR A 476 -31.23 14.30 -10.56
C THR A 476 -32.12 13.09 -10.88
N LEU A 477 -31.95 12.00 -10.15
CA LEU A 477 -32.77 10.78 -10.29
C LEU A 477 -34.22 11.03 -9.84
N TRP A 478 -34.43 11.84 -8.81
CA TRP A 478 -35.75 12.26 -8.34
C TRP A 478 -36.47 13.10 -9.39
N ASP A 479 -35.82 14.13 -9.92
CA ASP A 479 -36.43 15.03 -10.91
C ASP A 479 -36.76 14.29 -12.21
N THR A 480 -35.88 13.39 -12.66
CA THR A 480 -36.14 12.53 -13.82
C THR A 480 -37.22 11.49 -13.56
N PHE A 481 -37.30 10.91 -12.36
CA PHE A 481 -38.40 10.04 -11.96
C PHE A 481 -39.73 10.75 -12.11
N TRP A 482 -39.88 11.91 -11.47
CA TRP A 482 -41.12 12.66 -11.43
C TRP A 482 -41.51 13.32 -12.74
N ALA A 483 -40.55 13.65 -13.61
CA ALA A 483 -40.85 14.12 -14.96
C ALA A 483 -41.69 13.11 -15.76
N TYR A 484 -41.62 11.82 -15.42
CA TYR A 484 -42.36 10.75 -16.09
C TYR A 484 -43.49 10.14 -15.27
N GLU A 485 -43.67 10.50 -14.00
CA GLU A 485 -44.83 10.06 -13.20
C GLU A 485 -46.07 10.89 -13.53
N ARG A 486 -47.24 10.23 -13.59
CA ARG A 486 -48.48 10.85 -14.11
C ARG A 486 -49.00 11.97 -13.23
N ASP A 487 -48.82 11.86 -11.92
CA ASP A 487 -49.32 12.84 -10.95
C ASP A 487 -48.31 13.98 -10.70
N GLY A 488 -47.05 13.80 -11.14
CA GLY A 488 -45.95 14.66 -10.74
C GLY A 488 -45.77 14.72 -9.21
N TRP A 489 -44.73 15.39 -8.75
CA TRP A 489 -44.57 15.68 -7.32
C TRP A 489 -45.41 16.91 -6.93
N ALA A 490 -45.95 16.89 -5.72
CA ALA A 490 -46.99 17.83 -5.28
C ALA A 490 -46.48 19.23 -4.92
N THR A 491 -45.23 19.37 -4.44
CA THR A 491 -44.75 20.60 -3.78
C THR A 491 -43.35 20.99 -4.20
N GLN A 492 -43.16 22.13 -4.88
CA GLN A 492 -41.84 22.51 -5.39
C GLN A 492 -40.81 22.90 -4.30
N HIS A 493 -39.67 22.19 -4.20
CA HIS A 493 -38.51 22.56 -3.38
C HIS A 493 -37.43 23.27 -4.22
N GLU A 494 -36.68 24.18 -3.62
CA GLU A 494 -35.70 25.01 -4.33
C GLU A 494 -34.49 24.25 -4.89
N MET A 495 -34.18 23.08 -4.30
CA MET A 495 -33.09 22.20 -4.74
C MET A 495 -33.47 21.32 -5.95
N PHE A 496 -34.72 21.38 -6.40
CA PHE A 496 -35.24 20.55 -7.49
C PHE A 496 -35.60 21.37 -8.73
N VAL A 497 -35.59 20.66 -9.86
CA VAL A 497 -35.89 21.16 -11.20
C VAL A 497 -37.13 20.43 -11.71
N LYS A 498 -38.08 21.17 -12.28
CA LYS A 498 -39.29 20.59 -12.85
C LYS A 498 -39.25 20.67 -14.38
N GLU A 499 -39.31 19.50 -15.01
CA GLU A 499 -39.56 19.33 -16.45
C GLU A 499 -40.87 18.57 -16.62
N THR A 500 -41.66 18.96 -17.63
CA THR A 500 -42.98 18.37 -17.90
C THR A 500 -43.06 17.89 -19.35
N PRO A 501 -42.41 16.75 -19.67
CA PRO A 501 -42.45 16.20 -21.01
C PRO A 501 -43.83 15.68 -21.39
N VAL A 502 -44.06 15.47 -22.68
CA VAL A 502 -45.23 14.74 -23.16
C VAL A 502 -45.09 13.27 -22.79
N LEU A 503 -45.96 12.77 -21.91
CA LEU A 503 -45.90 11.39 -21.43
C LEU A 503 -46.40 10.39 -22.49
N PRO A 504 -45.68 9.28 -22.72
CA PRO A 504 -46.21 8.16 -23.49
C PRO A 504 -47.49 7.61 -22.86
N THR A 505 -48.46 7.25 -23.71
CA THR A 505 -49.76 6.74 -23.25
C THR A 505 -49.64 5.33 -22.67
N ALA A 506 -48.82 4.50 -23.32
CA ALA A 506 -48.51 3.13 -22.90
C ALA A 506 -47.51 3.14 -21.74
N GLU A 507 -47.81 2.34 -20.72
CA GLU A 507 -47.02 2.29 -19.48
C GLU A 507 -45.60 1.77 -19.71
N ALA A 508 -45.44 0.76 -20.57
CA ALA A 508 -44.12 0.20 -20.90
C ALA A 508 -43.19 1.25 -21.54
N ASP A 509 -43.73 2.05 -22.46
CA ASP A 509 -42.99 3.12 -23.16
C ASP A 509 -42.64 4.27 -22.20
N ARG A 510 -43.56 4.63 -21.29
CA ARG A 510 -43.31 5.62 -20.23
C ARG A 510 -42.16 5.17 -19.32
N LEU A 511 -42.18 3.92 -18.87
CA LEU A 511 -41.13 3.37 -18.01
C LEU A 511 -39.79 3.24 -18.75
N ALA A 512 -39.80 2.96 -20.06
CA ALA A 512 -38.60 2.98 -20.89
C ALA A 512 -38.03 4.40 -21.03
N ALA A 513 -38.88 5.39 -21.30
CA ALA A 513 -38.50 6.80 -21.35
C ALA A 513 -37.95 7.29 -20.01
N GLN A 514 -38.56 6.90 -18.89
CA GLN A 514 -38.08 7.24 -17.54
C GLN A 514 -36.65 6.71 -17.32
N ARG A 515 -36.37 5.46 -17.69
CA ARG A 515 -35.03 4.87 -17.62
C ARG A 515 -34.02 5.61 -18.50
N GLU A 516 -34.37 5.91 -19.74
CA GLU A 516 -33.48 6.65 -20.64
C GLU A 516 -33.15 8.04 -20.07
N ALA A 517 -34.15 8.82 -19.66
CA ALA A 517 -33.94 10.15 -19.09
C ALA A 517 -33.06 10.12 -17.83
N MET A 518 -33.30 9.18 -16.91
CA MET A 518 -32.46 8.97 -15.72
C MET A 518 -31.00 8.70 -16.10
N SER A 519 -30.77 7.83 -17.08
CA SER A 519 -29.42 7.46 -17.50
C SER A 519 -28.63 8.61 -18.09
N TYR A 520 -29.22 9.39 -18.99
CA TYR A 520 -28.52 10.56 -19.55
C TYR A 520 -28.22 11.61 -18.48
N ALA A 521 -29.14 11.81 -17.54
CA ALA A 521 -28.96 12.77 -16.48
C ALA A 521 -27.85 12.34 -15.50
N ALA A 522 -27.87 11.09 -15.04
CA ALA A 522 -26.87 10.52 -14.14
C ALA A 522 -25.48 10.43 -14.80
N TYR A 523 -25.40 9.92 -16.04
CA TYR A 523 -24.17 9.86 -16.83
C TYR A 523 -23.51 11.23 -16.94
N THR A 524 -24.29 12.26 -17.30
CA THR A 524 -23.78 13.62 -17.50
C THR A 524 -23.27 14.22 -16.19
N LEU A 525 -24.02 14.02 -15.09
CA LEU A 525 -23.61 14.47 -13.77
C LEU A 525 -22.27 13.83 -13.36
N ILE A 526 -22.18 12.50 -13.36
CA ILE A 526 -20.98 11.78 -12.91
C ILE A 526 -19.79 12.13 -13.81
N LYS A 527 -20.00 12.20 -15.13
CA LYS A 527 -18.97 12.64 -16.08
C LYS A 527 -18.39 14.00 -15.71
N GLN A 528 -19.24 14.97 -15.35
CA GLN A 528 -18.78 16.29 -14.95
C GLN A 528 -18.08 16.29 -13.59
N ARG A 529 -18.61 15.56 -12.60
CA ARG A 529 -18.05 15.50 -11.24
C ARG A 529 -16.65 14.90 -11.18
N PHE A 530 -16.40 13.84 -11.94
CA PHE A 530 -15.13 13.10 -11.88
C PHE A 530 -14.17 13.45 -13.03
N ALA A 531 -14.47 14.45 -13.85
CA ALA A 531 -13.64 14.83 -15.00
C ALA A 531 -12.19 15.18 -14.62
N LYS A 532 -11.95 15.67 -13.40
CA LYS A 532 -10.64 16.05 -12.87
C LYS A 532 -10.12 15.08 -11.79
N SER A 533 -10.81 13.97 -11.57
CA SER A 533 -10.42 12.97 -10.57
C SER A 533 -9.14 12.24 -11.00
N PRO A 534 -8.25 11.84 -10.07
CA PRO A 534 -7.15 10.92 -10.37
C PRO A 534 -7.62 9.63 -11.07
N GLY A 535 -8.82 9.15 -10.74
CA GLY A 535 -9.44 7.96 -11.31
C GLY A 535 -10.29 8.18 -12.57
N ALA A 536 -10.29 9.39 -13.15
CA ALA A 536 -11.24 9.79 -14.19
C ALA A 536 -11.35 8.78 -15.35
N ALA A 537 -10.23 8.26 -15.86
CA ALA A 537 -10.25 7.31 -16.97
C ALA A 537 -11.08 6.05 -16.66
N ALA A 538 -10.91 5.48 -15.48
CA ALA A 538 -11.63 4.28 -15.05
C ALA A 538 -13.10 4.59 -14.75
N THR A 539 -13.40 5.71 -14.09
CA THR A 539 -14.77 6.14 -13.80
C THR A 539 -15.55 6.41 -15.08
N LEU A 540 -14.97 7.16 -16.03
CA LEU A 540 -15.59 7.49 -17.31
C LEU A 540 -15.83 6.24 -18.17
N ALA A 541 -14.89 5.29 -18.17
CA ALA A 541 -15.09 4.00 -18.82
C ALA A 541 -16.26 3.22 -18.20
N GLY A 542 -16.37 3.20 -16.86
CA GLY A 542 -17.45 2.52 -16.13
C GLY A 542 -18.85 3.08 -16.45
N ILE A 543 -19.03 4.41 -16.39
CA ILE A 543 -20.33 5.02 -16.70
C ILE A 543 -20.70 4.90 -18.19
N ARG A 544 -19.72 4.92 -19.09
CA ARG A 544 -19.95 4.71 -20.53
C ARG A 544 -20.37 3.27 -20.80
N TRP A 545 -19.72 2.30 -20.14
CA TRP A 545 -20.12 0.90 -20.18
C TRP A 545 -21.55 0.71 -19.69
N LEU A 546 -21.95 1.37 -18.58
CA LEU A 546 -23.32 1.24 -18.05
C LEU A 546 -24.37 1.78 -19.03
N MET A 547 -24.12 2.91 -19.71
CA MET A 547 -24.98 3.40 -20.80
C MET A 547 -25.17 2.33 -21.89
N GLN A 548 -24.08 1.68 -22.30
CA GLN A 548 -24.09 0.65 -23.32
C GLN A 548 -24.82 -0.61 -22.88
N GLN A 549 -24.75 -1.01 -21.60
CA GLN A 549 -25.52 -2.15 -21.08
C GLN A 549 -27.03 -1.92 -21.24
N TYR A 550 -27.50 -0.69 -21.05
CA TYR A 550 -28.90 -0.31 -21.30
C TYR A 550 -29.24 -0.06 -22.77
N GLY A 551 -28.27 -0.15 -23.69
CA GLY A 551 -28.46 0.13 -25.12
C GLY A 551 -28.54 1.61 -25.47
N PHE A 552 -28.08 2.50 -24.59
CA PHE A 552 -28.09 3.95 -24.80
C PHE A 552 -26.78 4.43 -25.43
N ASP A 553 -26.87 5.42 -26.32
CA ASP A 553 -25.70 6.05 -26.94
C ASP A 553 -25.15 7.17 -26.03
N PRO A 554 -23.97 6.98 -25.41
CA PRO A 554 -23.38 7.95 -24.48
C PRO A 554 -22.93 9.28 -25.13
N ASP A 555 -23.00 9.40 -26.46
CA ASP A 555 -22.57 10.58 -27.22
C ASP A 555 -23.73 11.51 -27.62
N VAL A 556 -24.98 11.17 -27.28
CA VAL A 556 -26.13 12.07 -27.46
C VAL A 556 -25.96 13.32 -26.58
N ALA A 557 -26.08 14.49 -27.21
CA ALA A 557 -25.96 15.80 -26.55
C ALA A 557 -27.11 16.76 -26.89
N ASP A 558 -28.09 16.33 -27.69
CA ASP A 558 -29.24 17.16 -28.05
C ASP A 558 -30.16 17.35 -26.84
N ILE A 559 -30.43 18.61 -26.51
CA ILE A 559 -31.30 19.02 -25.40
C ILE A 559 -32.65 19.53 -25.89
N THR A 560 -32.93 19.48 -27.19
CA THR A 560 -34.15 20.02 -27.79
C THR A 560 -35.29 18.98 -27.83
N GLY A 561 -36.53 19.46 -27.78
CA GLY A 561 -37.72 18.60 -27.90
C GLY A 561 -38.04 17.74 -26.66
N ASN A 562 -38.78 16.66 -26.89
CA ASN A 562 -39.36 15.78 -25.87
C ASN A 562 -38.72 14.37 -25.85
N SER A 563 -37.56 14.17 -26.48
CA SER A 563 -36.89 12.87 -26.34
C SER A 563 -36.48 12.66 -24.87
N PRO A 564 -36.47 11.42 -24.36
CA PRO A 564 -36.14 11.20 -22.96
C PRO A 564 -34.71 11.59 -22.61
N SER A 565 -33.77 11.31 -23.51
CA SER A 565 -32.41 11.86 -23.48
C SER A 565 -32.37 13.38 -23.33
N ALA A 566 -33.10 14.14 -24.15
CA ALA A 566 -33.11 15.60 -24.08
C ALA A 566 -33.67 16.11 -22.73
N VAL A 567 -34.73 15.48 -22.22
CA VAL A 567 -35.31 15.81 -20.90
C VAL A 567 -34.29 15.56 -19.79
N GLY A 568 -33.65 14.38 -19.78
CA GLY A 568 -32.63 14.04 -18.79
C GLY A 568 -31.44 15.00 -18.81
N LEU A 569 -30.94 15.35 -20.00
CA LEU A 569 -29.86 16.31 -20.17
C LEU A 569 -30.23 17.71 -19.64
N ARG A 570 -31.45 18.19 -19.92
CA ARG A 570 -31.90 19.50 -19.41
C ARG A 570 -32.04 19.53 -17.89
N ILE A 571 -32.56 18.47 -17.28
CA ILE A 571 -32.64 18.35 -15.81
C ILE A 571 -31.24 18.44 -15.22
N CYS A 572 -30.30 17.63 -15.73
CA CYS A 572 -28.91 17.63 -15.25
C CYS A 572 -28.24 18.99 -15.42
N GLN A 573 -28.37 19.64 -16.58
CA GLN A 573 -27.80 20.97 -16.83
C GLN A 573 -28.33 22.02 -15.85
N GLN A 574 -29.63 22.00 -15.53
CA GLN A 574 -30.21 22.94 -14.58
C GLN A 574 -29.74 22.67 -13.15
N ILE A 575 -29.62 21.40 -12.73
CA ILE A 575 -29.07 21.03 -11.43
C ILE A 575 -27.60 21.46 -11.32
N LEU A 576 -26.79 21.19 -12.34
CA LEU A 576 -25.39 21.62 -12.38
C LEU A 576 -25.27 23.15 -12.30
N ALA A 577 -26.06 23.87 -13.10
CA ALA A 577 -26.04 25.33 -13.12
C ALA A 577 -26.44 25.96 -11.78
N ARG A 578 -27.49 25.44 -11.12
CA ARG A 578 -27.92 25.92 -9.79
C ARG A 578 -26.85 25.71 -8.72
N ASN A 579 -26.14 24.59 -8.79
CA ASN A 579 -25.19 24.20 -7.77
C ASN A 579 -23.79 24.76 -7.99
N LEU A 580 -23.47 25.38 -9.13
CA LEU A 580 -22.19 26.06 -9.32
C LEU A 580 -21.98 27.24 -8.35
N THR A 581 -23.07 27.85 -7.87
CA THR A 581 -23.05 29.02 -6.98
C THR A 581 -23.64 28.71 -5.60
N ASP A 582 -23.67 27.44 -5.19
CA ASP A 582 -24.28 27.02 -3.92
C ASP A 582 -23.39 27.26 -2.69
N GLY A 583 -22.20 27.83 -2.87
CA GLY A 583 -21.23 28.07 -1.80
C GLY A 583 -20.15 27.01 -1.66
N ALA A 584 -20.18 25.89 -2.40
CA ALA A 584 -19.13 24.86 -2.35
C ALA A 584 -17.81 25.26 -3.04
N ASN A 585 -17.83 26.34 -3.83
CA ASN A 585 -16.73 26.82 -4.66
C ASN A 585 -16.24 25.81 -5.71
N GLU A 586 -17.17 25.11 -6.36
CA GLU A 586 -16.88 24.07 -7.35
C GLU A 586 -16.07 24.59 -8.56
N ALA A 587 -16.36 25.81 -9.03
CA ALA A 587 -15.71 26.39 -10.22
C ALA A 587 -14.18 26.50 -10.05
N ASP A 588 -13.72 26.76 -8.83
CA ASP A 588 -12.31 26.87 -8.48
C ASP A 588 -11.75 25.57 -7.87
N GLY A 589 -12.40 24.43 -8.15
CA GLY A 589 -11.94 23.11 -7.67
C GLY A 589 -12.06 22.94 -6.16
N TYR A 590 -13.08 23.54 -5.54
CA TYR A 590 -13.36 23.46 -4.11
C TYR A 590 -12.27 24.07 -3.22
N ALA A 591 -11.44 24.97 -3.78
CA ALA A 591 -10.47 25.73 -2.99
C ALA A 591 -11.16 26.54 -1.89
N ASP A 592 -10.49 26.71 -0.74
CA ASP A 592 -11.05 27.46 0.39
C ASP A 592 -11.40 28.91 0.00
N ALA A 593 -12.69 29.23 0.01
CA ALA A 593 -13.24 30.57 -0.19
C ALA A 593 -13.62 31.25 1.13
N THR A 594 -13.48 30.55 2.26
CA THR A 594 -13.90 31.04 3.58
C THR A 594 -12.84 31.89 4.28
N GLY A 595 -11.59 31.83 3.80
CA GLY A 595 -10.47 32.55 4.39
C GLY A 595 -9.87 31.88 5.61
N TYR A 596 -10.12 30.58 5.81
CA TYR A 596 -9.64 29.82 6.96
C TYR A 596 -8.11 29.85 7.05
N ARG A 597 -7.58 30.05 8.26
CA ARG A 597 -6.15 29.94 8.56
C ARG A 597 -6.02 29.17 9.86
N ALA A 598 -5.23 28.09 9.84
CA ALA A 598 -4.94 27.34 11.06
C ALA A 598 -4.24 28.26 12.07
N ALA A 599 -4.67 28.20 13.33
CA ALA A 599 -4.06 28.98 14.40
C ALA A 599 -2.62 28.51 14.69
N ASN A 600 -2.35 27.21 14.52
CA ASN A 600 -1.06 26.61 14.83
C ASN A 600 -0.15 26.41 13.60
N PRO A 601 1.19 26.48 13.78
CA PRO A 601 2.15 26.07 12.77
C PRO A 601 2.09 24.55 12.53
N PRO A 602 2.43 24.04 11.34
CA PRO A 602 2.34 22.61 11.06
C PRO A 602 3.15 21.71 11.99
N LEU A 603 2.58 20.56 12.37
CA LEU A 603 3.28 19.51 13.14
C LEU A 603 4.11 18.65 12.20
N VAL A 604 5.43 18.72 12.32
CA VAL A 604 6.35 17.81 11.63
C VAL A 604 6.35 16.46 12.35
N VAL A 605 5.56 15.50 11.86
CA VAL A 605 5.21 14.27 12.60
C VAL A 605 6.43 13.45 13.05
N ARG A 606 7.48 13.42 12.21
CA ARG A 606 8.74 12.71 12.48
C ARG A 606 9.53 13.26 13.68
N ASN A 607 9.25 14.49 14.11
CA ASN A 607 9.92 15.10 15.24
C ASN A 607 9.12 14.84 16.55
N PRO A 608 9.81 14.62 17.68
CA PRO A 608 9.16 14.57 18.99
C PRO A 608 8.47 15.88 19.38
N GLY A 609 7.33 15.77 20.03
CA GLY A 609 6.55 16.90 20.56
C GLY A 609 5.66 17.55 19.51
N VAL A 610 5.24 18.80 19.79
CA VAL A 610 4.36 19.58 18.91
C VAL A 610 5.05 20.75 18.21
N GLY A 611 6.29 21.06 18.59
CA GLY A 611 7.01 22.27 18.13
C GLY A 611 6.71 23.51 18.99
N ASP A 612 7.37 24.60 18.67
CA ASP A 612 7.27 25.86 19.41
C ASP A 612 6.02 26.68 19.02
N GLY A 613 5.46 27.42 19.97
CA GLY A 613 4.36 28.36 19.71
C GLY A 613 3.01 27.71 19.41
N VAL A 614 2.82 26.43 19.77
CA VAL A 614 1.55 25.71 19.60
C VAL A 614 0.61 26.02 20.76
N ASP A 615 -0.62 26.41 20.42
CA ASP A 615 -1.75 26.44 21.33
C ASP A 615 -2.48 25.08 21.28
N PRO A 616 -2.50 24.31 22.39
CA PRO A 616 -3.09 22.98 22.43
C PRO A 616 -4.60 22.95 22.18
N ASP A 617 -5.29 24.08 22.22
CA ASP A 617 -6.73 24.15 21.97
C ASP A 617 -7.09 24.07 20.49
N TYR A 618 -6.13 24.35 19.60
CA TYR A 618 -6.41 24.56 18.17
C TYR A 618 -5.82 23.50 17.26
N TRP A 619 -6.43 23.31 16.09
CA TRP A 619 -5.97 22.35 15.11
C TRP A 619 -4.58 22.68 14.60
N GLN A 620 -3.76 21.64 14.50
CA GLN A 620 -2.41 21.71 13.96
C GLN A 620 -2.35 20.90 12.66
N PRO A 621 -2.13 21.54 11.49
CA PRO A 621 -1.97 20.81 10.24
C PRO A 621 -0.75 19.90 10.30
N LEU A 622 -0.83 18.67 9.78
CA LEU A 622 0.33 17.77 9.76
C LEU A 622 1.23 18.04 8.54
N ASP A 623 2.55 18.01 8.76
CA ASP A 623 3.58 17.94 7.73
C ASP A 623 4.11 16.49 7.64
N LEU A 624 3.83 15.84 6.52
CA LEU A 624 4.19 14.46 6.24
C LEU A 624 5.23 14.41 5.12
N ALA A 625 6.30 13.64 5.34
CA ALA A 625 7.38 13.44 4.36
C ALA A 625 6.90 12.68 3.11
N ASN A 626 5.85 11.87 3.25
CA ASN A 626 5.16 11.21 2.15
C ASN A 626 3.69 11.06 2.52
N THR A 627 2.80 11.46 1.63
CA THR A 627 1.35 11.34 1.82
C THR A 627 0.80 10.38 0.79
N ILE A 628 0.06 9.39 1.30
CA ILE A 628 -0.78 8.49 0.51
C ILE A 628 -2.16 8.60 1.12
N THR A 629 -3.16 8.93 0.31
CA THR A 629 -4.54 8.98 0.78
C THR A 629 -4.99 7.63 1.33
N GLN A 630 -6.07 7.63 2.10
CA GLN A 630 -6.68 6.40 2.64
C GLN A 630 -7.02 5.37 1.54
N ASN A 631 -7.40 5.84 0.34
CA ASN A 631 -7.66 5.01 -0.84
C ASN A 631 -6.42 4.71 -1.72
N GLY A 632 -5.21 4.98 -1.24
CA GLY A 632 -3.97 4.57 -1.91
C GLY A 632 -3.41 5.54 -2.96
N ILE A 633 -3.99 6.74 -3.12
CA ILE A 633 -3.51 7.76 -4.07
C ILE A 633 -2.28 8.45 -3.49
N VAL A 634 -1.16 8.40 -4.20
CA VAL A 634 0.11 9.02 -3.78
C VAL A 634 0.07 10.53 -4.06
N LEU A 635 0.24 11.34 -3.02
CA LEU A 635 0.30 12.80 -3.12
C LEU A 635 1.72 13.36 -2.91
N GLY A 636 2.65 12.54 -2.39
CA GLY A 636 4.03 12.95 -2.09
C GLY A 636 4.13 13.76 -0.78
N ALA A 637 5.27 14.41 -0.55
CA ALA A 637 5.46 15.25 0.64
C ALA A 637 4.46 16.41 0.65
N SER A 638 3.70 16.58 1.73
CA SER A 638 2.69 17.63 1.79
C SER A 638 2.38 18.08 3.21
N THR A 639 2.15 19.38 3.38
CA THR A 639 1.49 19.95 4.55
C THR A 639 -0.02 19.95 4.36
N GLN A 640 -0.76 19.47 5.36
CA GLN A 640 -2.21 19.44 5.33
C GLN A 640 -2.83 20.83 5.20
N LYS A 641 -3.97 20.89 4.52
CA LYS A 641 -4.87 22.06 4.43
C LYS A 641 -6.27 21.60 4.80
N PHE A 642 -7.08 22.50 5.35
CA PHE A 642 -8.45 22.19 5.74
C PHE A 642 -9.29 21.81 4.51
N VAL A 643 -9.47 20.51 4.28
CA VAL A 643 -10.32 19.97 3.21
C VAL A 643 -11.79 20.24 3.53
N GLY A 644 -12.53 20.82 2.59
CA GLY A 644 -13.99 20.97 2.67
C GLY A 644 -14.48 22.16 3.49
N SER A 645 -13.63 23.15 3.80
CA SER A 645 -14.00 24.35 4.58
C SER A 645 -15.25 25.07 4.06
N ASN A 646 -15.47 25.06 2.74
CA ASN A 646 -16.62 25.69 2.07
C ASN A 646 -17.98 25.08 2.43
N ALA A 647 -18.04 23.88 3.03
CA ALA A 647 -19.28 23.26 3.47
C ALA A 647 -20.07 24.16 4.46
N ARG A 648 -19.36 25.03 5.19
CA ARG A 648 -20.00 26.04 6.05
C ARG A 648 -20.81 27.09 5.31
N ALA A 649 -20.60 27.30 4.01
CA ALA A 649 -21.36 28.24 3.19
C ALA A 649 -22.22 27.52 2.15
N THR A 650 -22.11 26.19 2.08
CA THR A 650 -22.79 25.38 1.09
C THR A 650 -24.28 25.29 1.43
N LYS A 651 -25.12 25.46 0.41
CA LYS A 651 -26.58 25.33 0.50
C LYS A 651 -26.98 23.93 0.93
N THR A 652 -27.94 23.85 1.83
CA THR A 652 -28.38 22.61 2.51
C THR A 652 -29.72 22.11 1.96
N PHE A 653 -30.09 20.88 2.31
CA PHE A 653 -31.38 20.29 1.95
C PHE A 653 -32.47 20.67 2.96
N ALA A 654 -32.26 20.34 4.24
CA ALA A 654 -33.15 20.58 5.37
C ALA A 654 -32.49 21.35 6.52
N LEU A 655 -31.16 21.29 6.66
CA LEU A 655 -30.43 21.91 7.76
C LEU A 655 -30.69 23.42 7.83
N LEU A 656 -31.20 23.84 8.98
CA LEU A 656 -31.53 25.24 9.27
C LEU A 656 -30.32 26.01 9.79
N ARG A 657 -30.22 27.27 9.35
CA ARG A 657 -29.20 28.22 9.80
C ARG A 657 -29.86 29.47 10.35
N ARG A 658 -29.22 30.08 11.35
CA ARG A 658 -29.54 31.39 11.90
C ARG A 658 -29.24 32.48 10.86
N ALA A 659 -29.68 33.72 11.14
CA ALA A 659 -29.48 34.86 10.25
C ALA A 659 -28.00 35.23 10.01
N ASP A 660 -27.09 34.85 10.91
CA ASP A 660 -25.64 35.01 10.78
C ASP A 660 -24.99 33.89 9.94
N GLY A 661 -25.77 32.94 9.44
CA GLY A 661 -25.32 31.79 8.65
C GLY A 661 -24.83 30.60 9.47
N PHE A 662 -24.83 30.69 10.81
CA PHE A 662 -24.42 29.61 11.71
C PHE A 662 -25.55 28.64 12.02
N LEU A 663 -25.24 27.48 12.60
CA LEU A 663 -26.23 26.44 12.90
C LEU A 663 -27.20 26.88 14.01
N THR A 664 -28.46 26.46 13.89
CA THR A 664 -29.45 26.65 14.95
C THR A 664 -29.16 25.73 16.14
N ASP A 665 -28.82 24.46 15.88
CA ASP A 665 -28.63 23.41 16.87
C ASP A 665 -27.16 23.20 17.26
N ASP A 666 -26.45 24.29 17.56
CA ASP A 666 -25.05 24.23 17.99
C ASP A 666 -24.89 23.46 19.32
N PRO A 667 -24.11 22.36 19.37
CA PRO A 667 -23.88 21.59 20.59
C PRO A 667 -22.98 22.30 21.60
N GLY A 668 -22.36 23.42 21.23
CA GLY A 668 -21.43 24.17 22.07
C GLY A 668 -19.97 23.74 21.88
N ALA A 669 -19.07 24.45 22.55
CA ALA A 669 -17.62 24.29 22.39
C ALA A 669 -17.10 22.97 22.98
N PRO A 670 -16.06 22.36 22.38
CA PRO A 670 -15.40 21.19 22.95
C PRO A 670 -14.60 21.55 24.21
N PRO A 671 -14.19 20.54 25.01
CA PRO A 671 -13.24 20.74 26.10
C PRO A 671 -11.97 21.42 25.62
N ARG A 672 -11.47 22.38 26.41
CA ARG A 672 -10.29 23.19 26.11
C ARG A 672 -9.26 23.01 27.22
N PHE A 673 -7.99 22.94 26.85
CA PHE A 673 -6.87 23.02 27.77
C PHE A 673 -6.83 24.38 28.46
N SER A 674 -7.17 25.47 27.75
CA SER A 674 -7.37 26.77 28.38
C SER A 674 -8.74 26.86 29.07
N GLY A 675 -8.79 27.48 30.24
CA GLY A 675 -10.04 27.74 30.96
C GLY A 675 -10.55 26.60 31.83
N SER A 676 -11.86 26.55 32.03
CA SER A 676 -12.51 25.73 33.07
C SER A 676 -12.67 24.25 32.72
N SER A 677 -12.60 23.87 31.44
CA SER A 677 -12.74 22.47 30.99
C SER A 677 -11.40 21.73 30.84
N LYS A 678 -10.30 22.28 31.34
CA LYS A 678 -8.95 21.67 31.27
C LYS A 678 -8.91 20.23 31.77
N GLN A 679 -9.60 19.92 32.85
CA GLN A 679 -9.61 18.57 33.41
C GLN A 679 -10.28 17.55 32.48
N GLU A 680 -11.34 17.97 31.78
CA GLU A 680 -12.04 17.16 30.78
C GLU A 680 -11.17 16.96 29.54
N TYR A 681 -10.48 18.01 29.07
CA TYR A 681 -9.50 17.91 27.98
C TYR A 681 -8.41 16.87 28.27
N VAL A 682 -7.86 16.86 29.50
CA VAL A 682 -6.86 15.87 29.92
C VAL A 682 -7.45 14.47 30.01
N ALA A 683 -8.69 14.34 30.52
CA ALA A 683 -9.40 13.06 30.59
C ALA A 683 -9.65 12.45 29.20
N GLU A 684 -10.02 13.27 28.22
CA GLU A 684 -10.24 12.84 26.84
C GLU A 684 -8.95 12.40 26.14
N ALA A 685 -7.85 13.14 26.33
CA ALA A 685 -6.53 12.72 25.84
C ALA A 685 -6.09 11.37 26.45
N ARG A 686 -6.29 11.19 27.77
CA ARG A 686 -6.07 9.92 28.46
C ARG A 686 -6.94 8.80 27.89
N GLN A 687 -8.21 9.06 27.61
CA GLN A 687 -9.12 8.06 27.06
C GLN A 687 -8.63 7.56 25.69
N VAL A 688 -8.11 8.44 24.82
CA VAL A 688 -7.50 8.03 23.55
C VAL A 688 -6.26 7.16 23.76
N ILE A 689 -5.41 7.47 24.76
CA ILE A 689 -4.27 6.62 25.12
C ILE A 689 -4.74 5.22 25.56
N LEU A 690 -5.84 5.14 26.33
CA LEU A 690 -6.45 3.87 26.71
C LEU A 690 -6.96 3.07 25.50
N PHE A 691 -7.63 3.71 24.55
CA PHE A 691 -8.06 3.02 23.32
C PHE A 691 -6.86 2.55 22.48
N SER A 692 -5.82 3.38 22.38
CA SER A 692 -4.58 3.06 21.67
C SER A 692 -3.86 1.85 22.28
N SER A 693 -3.85 1.72 23.61
CA SER A 693 -3.20 0.56 24.28
C SER A 693 -3.94 -0.77 24.06
N GLN A 694 -5.24 -0.71 23.76
CA GLN A 694 -6.07 -1.90 23.51
C GLN A 694 -5.91 -2.51 22.11
N LEU A 695 -5.19 -1.83 21.20
CA LEU A 695 -4.88 -2.35 19.86
C LEU A 695 -3.81 -3.44 19.88
N THR A 696 -3.12 -3.63 21.00
CA THR A 696 -2.03 -4.60 21.12
C THR A 696 -2.51 -6.04 20.85
N THR A 697 -1.69 -6.81 20.14
CA THR A 697 -1.91 -8.25 19.94
C THR A 697 -1.40 -9.10 21.11
N ALA A 698 -0.70 -8.49 22.07
CA ALA A 698 0.10 -9.22 23.05
C ALA A 698 -0.63 -9.53 24.37
N ASP A 699 -1.76 -8.88 24.67
CA ASP A 699 -2.40 -8.99 25.99
C ASP A 699 -3.31 -10.23 26.16
N GLY A 700 -3.70 -10.88 25.05
CA GLY A 700 -4.57 -12.05 25.03
C GLY A 700 -6.00 -11.79 25.56
N ALA A 701 -6.39 -10.53 25.74
CA ALA A 701 -7.71 -10.19 26.26
C ALA A 701 -8.80 -10.54 25.24
N THR A 702 -9.92 -11.09 25.71
CA THR A 702 -11.08 -11.44 24.86
C THR A 702 -12.29 -10.58 25.19
N ILE A 703 -13.14 -10.35 24.20
CA ILE A 703 -14.42 -9.64 24.31
C ILE A 703 -15.49 -10.39 23.52
N ASP A 704 -16.70 -10.51 24.07
CA ASP A 704 -17.86 -10.99 23.31
C ASP A 704 -18.47 -9.81 22.54
N ILE A 705 -18.28 -9.82 21.22
CA ILE A 705 -18.69 -8.77 20.28
C ILE A 705 -20.05 -9.06 19.64
N SER A 706 -20.82 -10.00 20.19
CA SER A 706 -22.19 -10.27 19.71
C SER A 706 -23.13 -9.11 20.03
N PRO A 707 -24.20 -8.91 19.23
CA PRO A 707 -25.24 -7.93 19.53
C PRO A 707 -25.92 -8.19 20.88
N GLY A 708 -25.80 -9.38 21.46
CA GLY A 708 -26.32 -9.71 22.78
C GLY A 708 -25.50 -9.18 23.97
N LYS A 709 -24.32 -8.58 23.72
CA LYS A 709 -23.38 -8.18 24.77
C LYS A 709 -22.85 -6.75 24.65
N ILE A 710 -22.78 -6.21 23.44
CA ILE A 710 -22.26 -4.86 23.18
C ILE A 710 -23.25 -4.07 22.32
N LEU A 711 -23.02 -2.75 22.20
CA LEU A 711 -23.88 -1.80 21.47
C LEU A 711 -25.26 -1.69 22.13
N ASN A 712 -26.29 -1.28 21.38
CA ASN A 712 -27.55 -0.79 21.95
C ASN A 712 -27.31 0.41 22.90
N ASN A 713 -26.48 1.37 22.45
CA ASN A 713 -26.13 2.51 23.29
C ASN A 713 -27.25 3.55 23.31
N PRO A 714 -27.50 4.20 24.46
CA PRO A 714 -28.14 5.50 24.48
C PRO A 714 -27.40 6.48 23.54
N LEU A 715 -28.16 7.37 22.89
CA LEU A 715 -27.59 8.38 22.01
C LEU A 715 -26.54 9.22 22.77
N MET A 716 -25.39 9.45 22.12
CA MET A 716 -24.22 10.16 22.68
C MET A 716 -23.47 9.43 23.80
N THR A 717 -23.63 8.10 23.95
CA THR A 717 -22.83 7.32 24.89
C THR A 717 -22.30 6.02 24.28
N ASN A 718 -21.46 5.30 25.03
CA ASN A 718 -21.03 3.93 24.74
C ASN A 718 -21.41 2.97 25.89
N ASP A 719 -22.53 3.26 26.58
CA ASP A 719 -22.96 2.55 27.79
C ASP A 719 -23.96 1.40 27.51
N GLY A 720 -24.07 1.00 26.24
CA GLY A 720 -24.97 -0.05 25.80
C GLY A 720 -24.62 -1.43 26.36
N THR A 721 -25.63 -2.28 26.54
CA THR A 721 -25.47 -3.64 27.09
C THR A 721 -25.92 -4.74 26.12
N GLY A 722 -26.15 -4.38 24.85
CA GLY A 722 -26.65 -5.25 23.80
C GLY A 722 -28.16 -5.44 23.78
N HIS A 723 -28.61 -6.16 22.76
CA HIS A 723 -29.99 -6.58 22.52
C HIS A 723 -30.17 -8.04 23.00
N PRO A 724 -31.04 -8.33 23.97
CA PRO A 724 -31.13 -9.67 24.55
C PRO A 724 -31.64 -10.74 23.57
N LYS A 725 -32.39 -10.35 22.53
CA LYS A 725 -33.00 -11.24 21.54
C LYS A 725 -33.04 -10.59 20.17
N ASN A 726 -32.93 -11.41 19.13
CA ASN A 726 -33.21 -10.99 17.76
C ASN A 726 -34.74 -10.79 17.60
N PRO A 727 -35.19 -9.63 17.10
CA PRO A 727 -36.62 -9.28 17.04
C PRO A 727 -37.39 -10.09 15.99
N VAL A 728 -36.71 -10.65 14.98
CA VAL A 728 -37.31 -11.44 13.91
C VAL A 728 -37.45 -12.90 14.33
N THR A 729 -36.42 -13.47 14.96
CA THR A 729 -36.41 -14.90 15.34
C THR A 729 -36.93 -15.17 16.77
N GLY A 730 -36.93 -14.15 17.63
CA GLY A 730 -37.26 -14.27 19.05
C GLY A 730 -36.21 -15.01 19.90
N GLN A 731 -35.09 -15.43 19.29
CA GLN A 731 -34.00 -16.15 19.96
C GLN A 731 -32.92 -15.19 20.49
N PRO A 732 -32.20 -15.55 21.57
CA PRO A 732 -31.01 -14.81 21.98
C PRO A 732 -29.93 -14.80 20.89
N TYR A 733 -29.16 -13.72 20.78
CA TYR A 733 -27.97 -13.71 19.91
C TYR A 733 -26.93 -14.69 20.45
N ALA A 734 -26.31 -15.44 19.55
CA ALA A 734 -25.21 -16.33 19.90
C ALA A 734 -23.98 -15.51 20.32
N SER A 735 -23.21 -16.05 21.27
CA SER A 735 -21.93 -15.46 21.69
C SER A 735 -20.96 -15.42 20.51
N ASN A 736 -20.22 -14.32 20.39
CA ASN A 736 -19.24 -14.08 19.33
C ASN A 736 -17.97 -13.53 19.97
N VAL A 737 -17.05 -14.41 20.40
CA VAL A 737 -15.87 -14.01 21.18
C VAL A 737 -14.68 -13.75 20.26
N ALA A 738 -14.10 -12.56 20.35
CA ALA A 738 -12.90 -12.16 19.61
C ALA A 738 -11.78 -11.73 20.58
N LEU A 739 -10.53 -11.77 20.11
CA LEU A 739 -9.44 -11.06 20.79
C LEU A 739 -9.72 -9.56 20.73
N ARG A 740 -9.58 -8.86 21.86
CA ARG A 740 -9.85 -7.42 21.96
C ARG A 740 -8.98 -6.61 21.00
N GLY A 741 -7.69 -6.94 20.91
CA GLY A 741 -6.76 -6.29 19.97
C GLY A 741 -7.14 -6.51 18.51
N ASP A 742 -7.64 -7.70 18.16
CA ASP A 742 -8.12 -7.98 16.80
C ASP A 742 -9.40 -7.19 16.50
N TYR A 743 -10.38 -7.20 17.42
CA TYR A 743 -11.60 -6.43 17.28
C TYR A 743 -11.32 -4.93 17.15
N ALA A 744 -10.45 -4.38 18.00
CA ALA A 744 -10.09 -2.96 17.99
C ALA A 744 -9.45 -2.52 16.66
N ARG A 745 -8.51 -3.31 16.12
CA ARG A 745 -7.82 -3.01 14.85
C ARG A 745 -8.75 -3.18 13.64
N VAL A 746 -9.54 -4.27 13.63
CA VAL A 746 -10.60 -4.49 12.63
C VAL A 746 -11.58 -3.32 12.63
N LEU A 747 -12.01 -2.87 13.80
CA LEU A 747 -12.94 -1.75 13.91
C LEU A 747 -12.34 -0.46 13.37
N ALA A 748 -11.12 -0.15 13.82
CA ALA A 748 -10.40 1.04 13.41
C ALA A 748 -10.30 1.08 11.88
N GLU A 749 -9.91 0.00 11.21
CA GLU A 749 -9.72 -0.02 9.75
C GLU A 749 -11.00 -0.17 8.93
N PHE A 750 -11.97 -0.97 9.36
CA PHE A 750 -13.24 -1.16 8.63
C PHE A 750 -13.94 0.17 8.38
N TRP A 751 -14.03 0.99 9.43
CA TRP A 751 -14.65 2.31 9.36
C TRP A 751 -13.63 3.42 9.02
N ALA A 752 -12.30 3.18 9.02
CA ALA A 752 -11.28 4.20 8.66
C ALA A 752 -11.07 4.39 7.17
N ASP A 753 -12.03 3.90 6.37
CA ASP A 753 -12.12 4.23 4.97
C ASP A 753 -10.87 3.74 4.19
N GLY A 754 -10.60 2.42 4.24
CA GLY A 754 -9.45 1.76 3.58
C GLY A 754 -9.36 1.91 2.04
N PRO A 755 -8.47 1.16 1.37
CA PRO A 755 -8.09 1.35 -0.05
C PRO A 755 -9.26 1.34 -1.06
N ASN A 756 -10.42 0.80 -0.69
CA ASN A 756 -11.62 0.69 -1.53
C ASN A 756 -12.77 1.62 -1.07
N SER A 757 -12.52 2.57 -0.18
CA SER A 757 -13.59 3.32 0.49
C SER A 757 -14.27 4.37 -0.38
N GLU A 758 -15.59 4.43 -0.25
CA GLU A 758 -16.50 5.43 -0.80
C GLU A 758 -16.62 6.67 0.11
N THR A 759 -15.72 6.82 1.09
CA THR A 759 -15.79 7.77 2.21
C THR A 759 -17.04 7.56 3.09
N PRO A 760 -17.13 8.20 4.27
CA PRO A 760 -18.22 7.93 5.22
C PRO A 760 -19.65 8.08 4.65
N PRO A 761 -19.99 9.10 3.83
CA PRO A 761 -21.32 9.17 3.22
C PRO A 761 -21.60 8.02 2.24
N GLY A 762 -20.58 7.49 1.58
CA GLY A 762 -20.73 6.36 0.66
C GLY A 762 -21.02 5.04 1.39
N HIS A 763 -20.47 4.82 2.58
CA HIS A 763 -20.77 3.62 3.39
C HIS A 763 -22.27 3.45 3.65
N TRP A 764 -22.98 4.55 3.91
CA TRP A 764 -24.41 4.50 4.16
C TRP A 764 -25.25 4.22 2.91
N ASN A 765 -24.74 4.60 1.73
CA ASN A 765 -25.34 4.16 0.48
C ASN A 765 -25.13 2.67 0.23
N VAL A 766 -23.94 2.13 0.54
CA VAL A 766 -23.66 0.69 0.47
C VAL A 766 -24.57 -0.09 1.43
N LEU A 767 -24.69 0.36 2.68
CA LEU A 767 -25.61 -0.25 3.66
C LEU A 767 -27.06 -0.17 3.20
N PHE A 768 -27.51 0.98 2.68
CA PHE A 768 -28.86 1.10 2.15
C PHE A 768 -29.10 0.19 0.94
N ASN A 769 -28.12 0.02 0.05
CA ASN A 769 -28.20 -0.93 -1.06
C ASN A 769 -28.36 -2.36 -0.54
N GLN A 770 -27.57 -2.77 0.46
CA GLN A 770 -27.68 -4.08 1.10
C GLN A 770 -29.06 -4.30 1.74
N VAL A 771 -29.59 -3.28 2.43
CA VAL A 771 -30.94 -3.32 3.01
C VAL A 771 -31.99 -3.42 1.91
N SER A 772 -31.88 -2.62 0.85
CA SER A 772 -32.82 -2.60 -0.28
C SER A 772 -32.85 -3.95 -1.03
N ASP A 773 -31.69 -4.59 -1.18
CA ASP A 773 -31.52 -5.89 -1.86
C ASP A 773 -31.87 -7.09 -0.98
N HIS A 774 -31.97 -6.91 0.34
CA HIS A 774 -32.21 -8.03 1.23
C HIS A 774 -33.59 -8.66 0.98
N PRO A 775 -33.70 -10.01 0.85
CA PRO A 775 -34.94 -10.68 0.48
C PRO A 775 -36.08 -10.54 1.51
N LEU A 776 -35.76 -10.13 2.75
CA LEU A 776 -36.73 -9.86 3.81
C LEU A 776 -37.19 -8.39 3.88
N THR A 777 -36.67 -7.52 3.03
CA THR A 777 -37.09 -6.11 3.00
C THR A 777 -38.40 -5.97 2.25
N GLU A 778 -39.44 -5.53 2.95
CA GLU A 778 -40.66 -5.06 2.30
C GLU A 778 -40.47 -3.60 1.88
N HIS A 779 -40.53 -3.31 0.58
CA HIS A 779 -40.35 -1.95 0.03
C HIS A 779 -41.57 -1.05 0.30
N LYS A 780 -41.91 -0.83 1.57
CA LYS A 780 -43.00 0.02 2.05
C LYS A 780 -42.42 1.25 2.74
N PHE A 781 -42.80 2.44 2.28
CA PHE A 781 -42.36 3.68 2.91
C PHE A 781 -42.82 3.72 4.38
N MET A 782 -41.86 3.89 5.30
CA MET A 782 -42.06 3.83 6.75
C MET A 782 -42.67 2.51 7.25
N GLY A 783 -42.46 1.41 6.53
CA GLY A 783 -43.03 0.10 6.86
C GLY A 783 -44.56 0.01 6.71
N ARG A 784 -45.20 1.02 6.10
CA ARG A 784 -46.66 1.13 6.00
C ARG A 784 -47.13 1.43 4.58
N GLY A 785 -48.41 1.22 4.33
CA GLY A 785 -49.03 1.50 3.03
C GLY A 785 -48.68 0.45 1.95
N PRO A 786 -48.84 0.80 0.67
CA PRO A 786 -48.58 -0.12 -0.45
C PRO A 786 -47.09 -0.42 -0.62
N VAL A 787 -46.79 -1.60 -1.17
CA VAL A 787 -45.44 -1.94 -1.64
C VAL A 787 -45.11 -1.08 -2.85
N LEU A 788 -44.00 -0.33 -2.77
CA LEU A 788 -43.50 0.52 -3.83
C LEU A 788 -42.85 -0.30 -4.94
N ARG A 789 -42.81 0.25 -6.15
CA ARG A 789 -41.95 -0.29 -7.22
C ARG A 789 -40.50 -0.13 -6.81
N ARG A 790 -39.65 -1.09 -7.19
CA ARG A 790 -38.22 -1.07 -6.83
C ARG A 790 -37.51 0.25 -7.20
N LEU A 791 -37.79 0.80 -8.39
CA LEU A 791 -37.22 2.09 -8.81
C LEU A 791 -37.65 3.25 -7.91
N GLU A 792 -38.92 3.29 -7.54
CA GLU A 792 -39.48 4.37 -6.70
C GLU A 792 -38.93 4.30 -5.27
N TRP A 793 -38.81 3.08 -4.72
CA TRP A 793 -38.15 2.83 -3.44
C TRP A 793 -36.71 3.35 -3.44
N ASP A 794 -35.90 2.97 -4.45
CA ASP A 794 -34.50 3.38 -4.53
C ASP A 794 -34.36 4.91 -4.72
N VAL A 795 -35.16 5.52 -5.61
CA VAL A 795 -35.13 6.98 -5.86
C VAL A 795 -35.52 7.77 -4.61
N ALA A 796 -36.60 7.38 -3.92
CA ALA A 796 -37.04 8.01 -2.68
C ALA A 796 -35.99 7.86 -1.57
N GLY A 797 -35.49 6.63 -1.38
CA GLY A 797 -34.50 6.31 -0.36
C GLY A 797 -33.19 7.05 -0.54
N TYR A 798 -32.63 7.07 -1.76
CA TYR A 798 -31.40 7.80 -2.05
C TYR A 798 -31.55 9.31 -1.87
N LEU A 799 -32.72 9.88 -2.17
CA LEU A 799 -32.92 11.33 -1.99
C LEU A 799 -32.87 11.72 -0.51
N VAL A 800 -33.67 11.05 0.33
CA VAL A 800 -33.70 11.39 1.76
C VAL A 800 -32.38 11.05 2.45
N LEU A 801 -31.76 9.92 2.11
CA LEU A 801 -30.47 9.52 2.67
C LEU A 801 -29.38 10.52 2.29
N ASN A 802 -29.23 10.82 1.00
CA ASN A 802 -28.14 11.67 0.55
C ASN A 802 -28.38 13.14 0.89
N GLY A 803 -29.63 13.58 1.03
CA GLY A 803 -29.97 14.87 1.60
C GLY A 803 -29.49 15.00 3.05
N ALA A 804 -29.78 14.00 3.88
CA ALA A 804 -29.31 13.96 5.27
C ALA A 804 -27.79 13.90 5.36
N LEU A 805 -27.12 13.11 4.52
CA LEU A 805 -25.66 13.02 4.50
C LEU A 805 -25.01 14.33 4.03
N HIS A 806 -25.57 15.00 3.01
CA HIS A 806 -25.09 16.32 2.58
C HIS A 806 -25.20 17.36 3.68
N ASP A 807 -26.32 17.37 4.40
CA ASP A 807 -26.53 18.26 5.54
C ASP A 807 -25.63 17.91 6.72
N ALA A 808 -25.38 16.63 6.97
CA ALA A 808 -24.45 16.17 8.00
C ALA A 808 -23.03 16.66 7.71
N ALA A 809 -22.60 16.67 6.44
CA ALA A 809 -21.34 17.28 6.03
C ALA A 809 -21.33 18.79 6.36
N CYS A 810 -22.38 19.50 5.96
CA CYS A 810 -22.50 20.94 6.17
C CYS A 810 -22.47 21.31 7.65
N ALA A 811 -23.20 20.57 8.50
CA ALA A 811 -23.23 20.76 9.94
C ALA A 811 -21.86 20.49 10.57
N ALA A 812 -21.27 19.31 10.33
CA ALA A 812 -20.01 18.92 10.93
C ALA A 812 -18.86 19.85 10.51
N TRP A 813 -18.78 20.24 9.24
CA TRP A 813 -17.72 21.15 8.78
C TRP A 813 -17.92 22.60 9.22
N THR A 814 -19.17 23.04 9.45
CA THR A 814 -19.43 24.33 10.08
C THR A 814 -18.85 24.37 11.49
N LEU A 815 -19.08 23.32 12.29
CA LEU A 815 -18.56 23.22 13.66
C LEU A 815 -17.04 23.05 13.71
N LYS A 816 -16.46 22.27 12.78
CA LYS A 816 -15.01 22.14 12.64
C LYS A 816 -14.33 23.48 12.35
N TRP A 817 -14.95 24.28 11.49
CA TRP A 817 -14.44 25.61 11.15
C TRP A 817 -14.57 26.59 12.31
N GLU A 818 -15.70 26.58 13.00
CA GLU A 818 -15.96 27.51 14.12
C GLU A 818 -15.07 27.24 15.32
N TYR A 819 -14.99 25.98 15.75
CA TYR A 819 -14.28 25.64 16.97
C TYR A 819 -12.79 25.40 16.77
N ASP A 820 -12.37 25.07 15.54
CA ASP A 820 -10.98 24.84 15.14
C ASP A 820 -10.22 23.93 16.10
N SER A 821 -10.89 22.90 16.62
CA SER A 821 -10.39 22.10 17.74
C SER A 821 -9.19 21.21 17.37
N ALA A 822 -8.26 21.07 18.31
CA ALA A 822 -7.11 20.18 18.21
C ALA A 822 -7.49 18.71 17.95
N ARG A 823 -6.56 17.99 17.33
CA ARG A 823 -6.64 16.52 17.15
C ARG A 823 -5.92 15.81 18.31
N PRO A 824 -6.26 14.54 18.62
CA PRO A 824 -5.62 13.82 19.73
C PRO A 824 -4.09 13.79 19.66
N ILE A 825 -3.49 13.74 18.47
CA ILE A 825 -2.03 13.80 18.31
C ILE A 825 -1.43 15.08 18.89
N THR A 826 -2.04 16.24 18.64
CA THR A 826 -1.63 17.52 19.22
C THR A 826 -1.85 17.51 20.72
N MET A 827 -3.02 17.05 21.18
CA MET A 827 -3.36 17.00 22.60
C MET A 827 -2.36 16.16 23.41
N ILE A 828 -2.14 14.91 22.97
CA ILE A 828 -1.31 13.92 23.67
C ILE A 828 0.16 14.34 23.62
N ARG A 829 0.68 14.75 22.46
CA ARG A 829 2.09 15.17 22.35
C ARG A 829 2.34 16.47 23.12
N TYR A 830 1.38 17.39 23.17
CA TYR A 830 1.50 18.60 23.98
C TYR A 830 1.59 18.24 25.47
N LEU A 831 0.60 17.51 26.01
CA LEU A 831 0.59 17.10 27.42
C LEU A 831 1.85 16.29 27.79
N ALA A 832 2.26 15.36 26.92
CA ALA A 832 3.48 14.58 27.13
C ALA A 832 4.75 15.45 27.15
N SER A 833 4.81 16.50 26.34
CA SER A 833 5.96 17.42 26.32
C SER A 833 6.09 18.26 27.59
N ARG A 834 4.99 18.43 28.34
CA ARG A 834 4.99 19.11 29.65
C ARG A 834 5.49 18.22 30.79
N GLY A 835 5.48 16.90 30.61
CA GLY A 835 5.88 15.92 31.63
C GLY A 835 4.69 15.26 32.31
N GLN A 836 4.84 14.85 33.58
CA GLN A 836 3.78 14.18 34.35
C GLN A 836 3.14 15.09 35.40
N SER A 837 1.85 14.92 35.69
CA SER A 837 1.08 15.80 36.59
C SER A 837 0.59 15.18 37.89
N SER A 838 0.96 13.93 38.19
CA SER A 838 0.44 13.20 39.35
C SER A 838 1.25 13.39 40.63
N ASP A 839 2.58 13.51 40.55
CA ASP A 839 3.44 13.54 41.74
C ASP A 839 4.54 14.62 41.63
N SER A 840 4.42 15.67 42.43
CA SER A 840 5.39 16.78 42.43
C SER A 840 6.78 16.42 42.95
N ALA A 841 6.94 15.25 43.58
CA ALA A 841 8.23 14.75 44.03
C ALA A 841 8.97 13.89 42.98
N GLN A 842 8.28 13.48 41.90
CA GLN A 842 8.88 12.66 40.83
C GLN A 842 9.49 13.53 39.72
N PRO A 843 10.46 13.00 38.94
CA PRO A 843 11.06 13.71 37.81
C PRO A 843 10.02 14.18 36.79
N ASN A 844 10.37 15.25 36.07
CA ASN A 844 9.58 15.81 34.98
C ASN A 844 8.13 16.18 35.39
N TYR A 845 7.92 16.63 36.63
CA TYR A 845 6.62 17.08 37.10
C TYR A 845 6.21 18.42 36.46
N SER A 846 4.96 18.48 36.03
CA SER A 846 4.27 19.71 35.63
C SER A 846 2.77 19.56 35.86
N PRO A 847 2.07 20.56 36.43
CA PRO A 847 0.60 20.54 36.54
C PRO A 847 -0.11 20.59 35.18
N ASP A 848 0.64 20.83 34.09
CA ASP A 848 0.16 20.81 32.70
C ASP A 848 0.47 19.49 31.99
N GLY A 849 1.06 18.52 32.69
CA GLY A 849 1.48 17.23 32.15
C GLY A 849 0.41 16.15 32.12
N LEU A 850 0.78 14.98 31.60
CA LEU A 850 -0.06 13.78 31.63
C LEU A 850 -0.15 13.19 33.05
N PRO A 851 -1.34 12.79 33.53
CA PRO A 851 -1.44 12.10 34.82
C PRO A 851 -0.87 10.69 34.70
N LEU A 852 -0.02 10.30 35.65
CA LEU A 852 0.47 8.93 35.78
C LEU A 852 -0.67 7.97 36.13
N GLU A 853 -0.70 6.84 35.43
CA GLU A 853 -1.59 5.71 35.63
C GLU A 853 -0.82 4.40 35.43
N PRO A 854 -0.68 3.56 36.47
CA PRO A 854 0.02 2.29 36.38
C PRO A 854 -0.48 1.42 35.23
N GLY A 855 0.44 0.96 34.38
CA GLY A 855 0.13 0.13 33.22
C GLY A 855 -0.45 0.86 32.00
N LEU A 856 -0.62 2.19 32.05
CA LEU A 856 -1.08 2.98 30.91
C LEU A 856 -0.19 4.20 30.62
N ILE A 857 0.01 5.07 31.63
CA ILE A 857 0.83 6.29 31.53
C ILE A 857 1.85 6.24 32.65
N GLU A 858 3.09 5.90 32.32
CA GLU A 858 4.13 5.68 33.33
C GLU A 858 5.37 6.54 33.06
N LEU A 859 6.16 6.78 34.10
CA LEU A 859 7.50 7.32 33.94
C LEU A 859 8.35 6.28 33.22
N ILE A 860 8.84 6.65 32.04
CA ILE A 860 9.69 5.77 31.25
C ILE A 860 11.15 5.92 31.69
N THR A 861 11.90 4.83 31.55
CA THR A 861 13.35 4.78 31.68
C THR A 861 13.95 4.40 30.33
N ALA A 862 15.28 4.56 30.17
CA ALA A 862 15.96 4.10 28.97
C ALA A 862 15.75 2.60 28.72
N GLU A 863 15.68 1.80 29.80
CA GLU A 863 15.44 0.36 29.72
C GLU A 863 14.01 0.05 29.29
N SER A 864 13.01 0.73 29.85
CA SER A 864 11.60 0.40 29.57
C SER A 864 11.08 0.95 28.24
N SER A 865 11.83 1.85 27.60
CA SER A 865 11.57 2.39 26.25
C SER A 865 12.57 1.90 25.20
N ALA A 866 13.43 0.92 25.52
CA ALA A 866 14.32 0.30 24.55
C ALA A 866 13.51 -0.42 23.45
N PRO A 867 14.08 -0.64 22.25
CA PRO A 867 13.40 -1.35 21.17
C PRO A 867 12.84 -2.71 21.63
N GLY A 868 11.55 -2.95 21.36
CA GLY A 868 10.84 -4.17 21.77
C GLY A 868 10.31 -4.18 23.20
N GLN A 869 10.45 -3.08 23.95
CA GLN A 869 9.91 -2.94 25.29
C GLN A 869 8.51 -2.31 25.29
N ARG A 870 7.86 -2.35 26.45
CA ARG A 870 6.44 -2.02 26.61
C ARG A 870 6.10 -0.53 26.49
N HIS A 871 7.06 0.39 26.65
CA HIS A 871 6.77 1.83 26.65
C HIS A 871 7.15 2.53 25.34
N ALA A 872 6.27 3.42 24.89
CA ALA A 872 6.56 4.42 23.86
C ALA A 872 6.59 5.83 24.49
N LEU A 873 7.43 6.71 23.93
CA LEU A 873 7.47 8.12 24.30
C LEU A 873 6.17 8.81 23.88
N GLY A 874 5.43 9.41 24.83
CA GLY A 874 4.18 10.14 24.53
C GLY A 874 4.38 11.32 23.56
N VAL A 875 5.55 11.95 23.57
CA VAL A 875 5.93 13.00 22.61
C VAL A 875 6.07 12.48 21.17
N ASN A 876 6.20 11.17 20.99
CA ASN A 876 6.26 10.51 19.68
C ASN A 876 4.94 9.79 19.34
N TRP A 877 3.91 9.89 20.19
CA TRP A 877 2.66 9.18 20.00
C TRP A 877 2.05 9.52 18.63
N VAL A 878 1.55 8.50 17.94
CA VAL A 878 0.80 8.64 16.69
C VAL A 878 -0.49 7.82 16.80
N PRO A 879 -1.58 8.28 16.18
CA PRO A 879 -2.80 7.49 16.04
C PRO A 879 -2.54 6.19 15.27
N TYR A 880 -3.42 5.21 15.45
CA TYR A 880 -3.38 3.96 14.70
C TYR A 880 -3.92 4.19 13.29
N GLN A 881 -3.01 4.57 12.40
CA GLN A 881 -3.23 4.82 10.97
C GLN A 881 -1.93 4.55 10.21
N ARG A 882 -2.00 4.54 8.87
CA ARG A 882 -0.80 4.51 8.03
C ARG A 882 0.09 5.72 8.33
N GLU A 883 1.40 5.53 8.38
CA GLU A 883 2.35 6.64 8.60
C GLU A 883 2.24 7.75 7.54
N THR A 884 1.77 7.40 6.34
CA THR A 884 1.51 8.32 5.23
C THR A 884 0.13 8.99 5.28
N PHE A 885 -0.70 8.65 6.26
CA PHE A 885 -2.05 9.17 6.50
C PHE A 885 -2.37 9.16 8.00
N VAL A 886 -1.70 10.03 8.76
CA VAL A 886 -1.76 9.98 10.23
C VAL A 886 -3.12 10.45 10.77
N THR A 887 -3.70 11.51 10.22
CA THR A 887 -5.06 11.95 10.58
C THR A 887 -5.67 12.73 9.40
N PRO A 888 -7.01 12.79 9.26
CA PRO A 888 -7.63 13.57 8.19
C PRO A 888 -7.31 15.07 8.27
N ALA A 889 -7.20 15.73 7.11
CA ALA A 889 -6.76 17.12 6.97
C ALA A 889 -7.85 18.14 7.30
N PHE A 890 -8.35 18.12 8.54
CA PHE A 890 -9.33 19.07 9.10
C PHE A 890 -9.38 18.98 10.65
N PRO A 891 -9.90 20.02 11.34
CA PRO A 891 -10.05 20.06 12.79
C PRO A 891 -10.85 18.88 13.39
N GLY A 892 -10.65 18.62 14.68
CA GLY A 892 -11.23 17.47 15.40
C GLY A 892 -12.75 17.55 15.57
N TYR A 893 -13.22 18.58 16.28
CA TYR A 893 -14.60 18.66 16.76
C TYR A 893 -15.58 19.22 15.70
N ILE A 894 -16.72 18.59 15.40
CA ILE A 894 -17.19 17.25 15.78
C ILE A 894 -16.72 16.17 14.80
N SER A 895 -16.84 14.89 15.15
CA SER A 895 -16.54 13.77 14.25
C SER A 895 -17.53 13.73 13.07
N GLY A 896 -17.03 14.03 11.87
CA GLY A 896 -17.85 13.94 10.65
C GLY A 896 -18.38 12.52 10.41
N HIS A 897 -17.55 11.50 10.65
CA HIS A 897 -17.95 10.10 10.48
C HIS A 897 -19.12 9.72 11.39
N SER A 898 -19.09 10.18 12.64
CA SER A 898 -20.18 9.97 13.61
C SER A 898 -21.46 10.71 13.19
N THR A 899 -21.34 11.94 12.68
CA THR A 899 -22.48 12.73 12.17
C THR A 899 -23.12 12.09 10.94
N PHE A 900 -22.33 11.73 9.93
CA PHE A 900 -22.83 11.00 8.76
C PHE A 900 -23.53 9.71 9.17
N SER A 901 -22.91 8.97 10.09
CA SER A 901 -23.40 7.65 10.43
C SER A 901 -24.68 7.67 11.23
N ARG A 902 -24.80 8.59 12.19
CA ARG A 902 -26.05 8.71 12.90
C ARG A 902 -27.16 9.25 12.00
N ALA A 903 -26.89 10.23 11.13
CA ALA A 903 -27.87 10.73 10.17
C ALA A 903 -28.38 9.62 9.24
N GLY A 904 -27.47 8.80 8.69
CA GLY A 904 -27.82 7.64 7.88
C GLY A 904 -28.66 6.62 8.64
N ALA A 905 -28.30 6.32 9.89
CA ALA A 905 -29.05 5.38 10.72
C ALA A 905 -30.49 5.83 10.98
N GLU A 906 -30.70 7.11 11.34
CA GLU A 906 -32.04 7.64 11.55
C GLU A 906 -32.87 7.55 10.27
N VAL A 907 -32.30 7.98 9.13
CA VAL A 907 -33.02 7.97 7.86
C VAL A 907 -33.40 6.55 7.44
N VAL A 908 -32.47 5.59 7.48
CA VAL A 908 -32.77 4.20 7.08
C VAL A 908 -33.80 3.59 8.04
N SER A 909 -33.72 3.91 9.34
CA SER A 909 -34.70 3.42 10.32
C SER A 909 -36.11 3.95 10.02
N LEU A 910 -36.24 5.27 9.84
CA LEU A 910 -37.51 5.94 9.56
C LEU A 910 -38.08 5.55 8.19
N PHE A 911 -37.22 5.43 7.18
CA PHE A 911 -37.62 5.10 5.80
C PHE A 911 -38.11 3.65 5.68
N THR A 912 -37.44 2.71 6.34
CA THR A 912 -37.85 1.29 6.35
C THR A 912 -38.96 1.01 7.36
N GLY A 913 -39.15 1.87 8.37
CA GLY A 913 -40.09 1.66 9.47
C GLY A 913 -39.59 0.67 10.52
N SER A 914 -38.30 0.36 10.54
CA SER A 914 -37.66 -0.59 11.47
C SER A 914 -36.30 -0.04 11.89
N GLU A 915 -35.96 -0.08 13.18
CA GLU A 915 -34.60 0.23 13.65
C GLU A 915 -33.59 -0.89 13.37
N PHE A 916 -34.09 -2.10 13.08
CA PHE A 916 -33.29 -3.30 12.87
C PHE A 916 -32.97 -3.54 11.40
N PHE A 917 -31.77 -4.07 11.15
CA PHE A 917 -31.44 -4.67 9.86
C PHE A 917 -32.44 -5.78 9.50
N PRO A 918 -32.74 -6.00 8.21
CA PRO A 918 -33.59 -7.12 7.78
C PRO A 918 -33.10 -8.46 8.37
N GLY A 919 -34.02 -9.26 8.91
CA GLY A 919 -33.65 -10.50 9.64
C GLY A 919 -33.11 -10.29 11.06
N GLY A 920 -32.98 -9.03 11.51
CA GLY A 920 -32.50 -8.65 12.83
C GLY A 920 -30.99 -8.78 13.02
N LEU A 921 -30.21 -8.94 11.94
CA LEU A 921 -28.76 -9.07 12.02
C LEU A 921 -28.10 -8.73 10.68
N ALA A 922 -27.13 -7.83 10.69
CA ALA A 922 -26.15 -7.66 9.63
C ALA A 922 -24.77 -8.15 10.10
N THR A 923 -23.98 -8.67 9.17
CA THR A 923 -22.65 -9.23 9.47
C THR A 923 -21.61 -8.79 8.44
N TYR A 924 -20.34 -8.71 8.85
CA TYR A 924 -19.20 -8.52 7.96
C TYR A 924 -18.00 -9.35 8.43
N ASP A 925 -17.41 -10.13 7.52
CA ASP A 925 -16.35 -11.10 7.83
C ASP A 925 -14.94 -10.57 7.53
N PHE A 926 -14.04 -10.77 8.49
CA PHE A 926 -12.60 -10.58 8.35
C PHE A 926 -11.90 -11.93 8.57
N ALA A 927 -11.27 -12.44 7.52
CA ALA A 927 -10.52 -13.69 7.60
C ALA A 927 -9.16 -13.51 8.28
N ALA A 928 -8.72 -14.53 9.02
CA ALA A 928 -7.43 -14.55 9.69
C ALA A 928 -6.26 -14.20 8.74
N GLY A 929 -5.38 -13.32 9.19
CA GLY A 929 -4.21 -12.84 8.45
C GLY A 929 -4.52 -11.96 7.24
N LYS A 930 -5.79 -11.61 6.99
CA LYS A 930 -6.24 -10.80 5.84
C LYS A 930 -7.16 -9.65 6.28
N GLY A 931 -7.44 -8.73 5.36
CA GLY A 931 -8.50 -7.73 5.53
C GLY A 931 -8.08 -6.42 6.21
N LEU A 932 -6.88 -6.34 6.79
CA LEU A 932 -6.28 -5.07 7.22
C LEU A 932 -5.35 -4.52 6.13
N GLY A 933 -5.37 -3.21 5.95
CA GLY A 933 -4.83 -2.52 4.78
C GLY A 933 -3.34 -2.16 4.87
N PHE A 934 -2.78 -2.08 6.08
CA PHE A 934 -1.37 -1.69 6.28
C PHE A 934 -0.62 -2.52 7.32
N GLU A 935 -1.25 -3.58 7.83
CA GLU A 935 -0.64 -4.57 8.70
C GLU A 935 -1.23 -5.97 8.43
N ALA A 936 -0.68 -6.99 9.08
CA ALA A 936 -1.25 -8.32 9.01
C ALA A 936 -2.65 -8.34 9.63
N GLY A 937 -3.58 -9.06 8.99
CA GLY A 937 -4.96 -9.19 9.47
C GLY A 937 -5.08 -9.82 10.86
N PRO A 938 -6.31 -9.95 11.39
CA PRO A 938 -6.55 -10.49 12.73
C PRO A 938 -5.98 -11.91 12.86
N ALA A 939 -5.63 -12.31 14.08
CA ALA A 939 -5.02 -13.64 14.31
C ALA A 939 -6.01 -14.78 14.07
N ASN A 940 -7.31 -14.52 14.30
CA ASN A 940 -8.42 -15.41 14.01
C ASN A 940 -9.45 -14.70 13.13
N ASP A 941 -10.40 -15.46 12.57
CA ASP A 941 -11.54 -14.86 11.88
C ASP A 941 -12.33 -13.97 12.87
N VAL A 942 -12.68 -12.76 12.42
CA VAL A 942 -13.50 -11.80 13.18
C VAL A 942 -14.73 -11.48 12.35
N GLN A 943 -15.93 -11.66 12.91
CA GLN A 943 -17.17 -11.27 12.28
C GLN A 943 -17.78 -10.10 13.04
N LEU A 944 -17.85 -8.92 12.41
CA LEU A 944 -18.63 -7.80 12.93
C LEU A 944 -20.12 -8.11 12.79
N GLN A 945 -20.92 -7.69 13.78
CA GLN A 945 -22.35 -7.97 13.85
C GLN A 945 -23.11 -6.74 14.35
N TRP A 946 -24.22 -6.41 13.70
CA TRP A 946 -25.10 -5.30 14.09
C TRP A 946 -26.55 -5.74 14.09
N ALA A 947 -27.29 -5.45 15.16
CA ALA A 947 -28.74 -5.69 15.18
C ALA A 947 -29.48 -4.50 14.56
N THR A 948 -29.10 -3.29 14.96
CA THR A 948 -29.74 -2.04 14.53
C THR A 948 -28.84 -1.20 13.62
N TYR A 949 -29.44 -0.29 12.86
CA TYR A 949 -28.67 0.71 12.12
C TYR A 949 -27.89 1.64 13.07
N ALA A 950 -28.45 1.92 14.25
CA ALA A 950 -27.78 2.68 15.30
C ALA A 950 -26.54 1.96 15.84
N ASP A 951 -26.57 0.63 15.97
CA ASP A 951 -25.39 -0.17 16.36
C ASP A 951 -24.24 0.03 15.38
N ALA A 952 -24.52 -0.04 14.07
CA ALA A 952 -23.52 0.19 13.03
C ALA A 952 -22.97 1.64 13.09
N ALA A 953 -23.83 2.63 13.30
CA ALA A 953 -23.43 4.03 13.42
C ALA A 953 -22.58 4.31 14.66
N ASP A 954 -22.97 3.76 15.81
CA ASP A 954 -22.25 3.89 17.06
C ASP A 954 -20.87 3.23 16.96
N GLN A 955 -20.81 2.06 16.32
CA GLN A 955 -19.55 1.37 16.11
C GLN A 955 -18.62 2.13 15.13
N ALA A 956 -19.19 2.82 14.14
CA ALA A 956 -18.44 3.74 13.28
C ALA A 956 -17.86 4.92 14.09
N GLY A 957 -18.58 5.43 15.09
CA GLY A 957 -18.06 6.41 16.05
C GLY A 957 -16.93 5.87 16.91
N LEU A 958 -17.15 4.71 17.53
CA LEU A 958 -16.17 4.02 18.38
C LEU A 958 -14.85 3.72 17.65
N SER A 959 -14.92 3.41 16.36
CA SER A 959 -13.74 3.19 15.53
C SER A 959 -12.80 4.40 15.47
N ARG A 960 -13.32 5.63 15.62
CA ARG A 960 -12.52 6.86 15.58
C ARG A 960 -11.66 7.02 16.84
N LEU A 961 -12.16 6.48 17.97
CA LEU A 961 -11.45 6.43 19.25
C LEU A 961 -10.34 5.39 19.20
N TYR A 962 -10.64 4.17 18.71
CA TYR A 962 -9.62 3.13 18.48
C TYR A 962 -8.56 3.57 17.47
N GLY A 963 -8.97 4.23 16.38
CA GLY A 963 -8.03 4.83 15.42
C GLY A 963 -7.20 5.98 16.00
N GLY A 964 -7.57 6.52 17.18
CA GLY A 964 -6.87 7.63 17.84
C GLY A 964 -7.02 8.98 17.15
N ILE A 965 -8.01 9.15 16.27
CA ILE A 965 -8.15 10.36 15.44
C ILE A 965 -9.21 11.34 15.96
N HIS A 966 -10.03 10.92 16.94
CA HIS A 966 -11.03 11.74 17.62
C HIS A 966 -11.04 11.44 19.13
N ILE A 967 -11.52 12.39 19.92
CA ILE A 967 -11.87 12.20 21.34
C ILE A 967 -13.34 11.79 21.49
N SER A 968 -13.76 11.36 22.69
CA SER A 968 -15.12 10.86 22.93
C SER A 968 -16.18 11.95 22.69
N THR A 969 -15.91 13.17 23.15
CA THR A 969 -16.77 14.34 22.89
C THR A 969 -17.01 14.58 21.40
N ASP A 970 -15.98 14.45 20.54
CA ASP A 970 -16.12 14.62 19.09
C ASP A 970 -17.12 13.60 18.51
N ASP A 971 -17.04 12.36 18.97
CA ASP A 971 -17.92 11.27 18.56
C ASP A 971 -19.35 11.49 19.07
N PHE A 972 -19.51 11.72 20.37
CA PHE A 972 -20.82 11.86 21.02
C PHE A 972 -21.62 13.05 20.48
N MET A 973 -21.00 14.23 20.39
CA MET A 973 -21.64 15.40 19.79
C MET A 973 -21.84 15.21 18.28
N GLY A 974 -20.93 14.46 17.64
CA GLY A 974 -21.08 13.94 16.29
C GLY A 974 -22.40 13.20 16.07
N ARG A 975 -22.67 12.20 16.91
CA ARG A 975 -23.90 11.39 16.87
C ARG A 975 -25.13 12.23 17.19
N GLY A 976 -25.07 13.09 18.21
CA GLY A 976 -26.17 14.00 18.56
C GLY A 976 -26.59 14.87 17.37
N MET A 977 -25.63 15.56 16.75
CA MET A 977 -25.86 16.38 15.56
C MET A 977 -26.38 15.54 14.38
N GLY A 978 -25.80 14.35 14.16
CA GLY A 978 -26.24 13.45 13.08
C GLY A 978 -27.71 13.02 13.26
N SER A 979 -28.16 12.76 14.49
CA SER A 979 -29.54 12.38 14.77
C SER A 979 -30.51 13.51 14.43
N VAL A 980 -30.22 14.74 14.84
CA VAL A 980 -31.02 15.94 14.48
C VAL A 980 -31.12 16.09 12.97
N VAL A 981 -29.97 16.11 12.29
CA VAL A 981 -29.92 16.30 10.83
C VAL A 981 -30.65 15.21 10.06
N GLY A 982 -30.51 13.95 10.48
CA GLY A 982 -31.19 12.82 9.86
C GLY A 982 -32.70 12.92 9.98
N ILE A 983 -33.21 13.29 11.16
CA ILE A 983 -34.64 13.47 11.43
C ILE A 983 -35.19 14.65 10.63
N ASP A 984 -34.52 15.81 10.64
CA ASP A 984 -34.97 17.00 9.91
C ASP A 984 -35.06 16.75 8.40
N ALA A 985 -34.05 16.09 7.82
CA ALA A 985 -34.05 15.71 6.42
C ALA A 985 -35.18 14.73 6.09
N PHE A 986 -35.46 13.79 6.98
CA PHE A 986 -36.58 12.86 6.83
C PHE A 986 -37.94 13.57 6.91
N GLU A 987 -38.13 14.47 7.88
CA GLU A 987 -39.38 15.22 8.05
C GLU A 987 -39.66 16.12 6.84
N LEU A 988 -38.65 16.83 6.33
CA LEU A 988 -38.76 17.60 5.11
C LEU A 988 -39.16 16.67 3.94
N PHE A 989 -38.44 15.57 3.74
CA PHE A 989 -38.74 14.62 2.66
C PHE A 989 -40.15 14.05 2.77
N ALA A 990 -40.59 13.66 3.96
CA ALA A 990 -41.94 13.15 4.20
C ALA A 990 -43.04 14.18 3.89
N GLY A 991 -42.74 15.48 4.04
CA GLY A 991 -43.62 16.57 3.59
C GLY A 991 -43.64 16.77 2.07
N LEU A 992 -42.58 16.36 1.37
CA LEU A 992 -42.43 16.46 -0.09
C LEU A 992 -42.95 15.22 -0.83
N TYR A 993 -42.99 14.06 -0.17
CA TYR A 993 -43.32 12.78 -0.77
C TYR A 993 -44.64 12.20 -0.25
N THR A 994 -45.57 11.93 -1.16
CA THR A 994 -46.78 11.14 -0.88
C THR A 994 -46.76 9.89 -1.77
N PRO A 995 -46.74 8.68 -1.21
CA PRO A 995 -46.82 7.46 -2.00
C PRO A 995 -48.09 7.44 -2.88
N PRO A 996 -47.99 7.06 -4.16
CA PRO A 996 -49.16 6.90 -5.03
C PRO A 996 -50.14 5.88 -4.46
N THR A 997 -51.44 6.09 -4.67
CA THR A 997 -52.50 5.20 -4.16
C THR A 997 -52.66 3.90 -4.96
N SER A 998 -51.99 3.75 -6.11
CA SER A 998 -52.08 2.57 -6.96
C SER A 998 -51.02 1.51 -6.63
N SER A 999 -51.48 0.31 -6.29
CA SER A 999 -50.67 -0.86 -5.96
C SER A 999 -49.77 -1.36 -7.10
N ALA A 1000 -48.56 -1.81 -6.80
CA ALA A 1000 -47.85 -2.74 -7.67
C ALA A 1000 -48.65 -4.05 -7.84
N PRO A 1001 -48.79 -4.63 -9.05
CA PRO A 1001 -49.25 -6.01 -9.17
C PRO A 1001 -48.27 -6.92 -8.44
N ALA A 1002 -48.80 -7.88 -7.68
CA ALA A 1002 -48.01 -8.82 -6.88
C ALA A 1002 -46.95 -9.54 -7.74
N PRO A 1003 -45.73 -9.78 -7.22
CA PRO A 1003 -44.76 -10.61 -7.91
C PRO A 1003 -45.37 -12.01 -8.08
N THR A 1004 -45.40 -12.49 -9.33
CA THR A 1004 -45.71 -13.90 -9.60
C THR A 1004 -44.61 -14.73 -8.94
N THR A 1005 -44.99 -15.59 -8.00
CA THR A 1005 -44.13 -16.61 -7.39
C THR A 1005 -43.39 -17.38 -8.49
N PRO A 1006 -42.07 -17.62 -8.38
CA PRO A 1006 -41.41 -18.59 -9.24
C PRO A 1006 -42.08 -19.95 -9.02
N ALA A 1007 -42.48 -20.62 -10.09
CA ALA A 1007 -42.94 -22.00 -9.99
C ALA A 1007 -41.86 -22.85 -9.31
N SER A 1008 -42.25 -23.64 -8.31
CA SER A 1008 -41.37 -24.64 -7.70
C SER A 1008 -40.65 -25.45 -8.78
N PRO A 1009 -39.34 -25.77 -8.62
CA PRO A 1009 -38.67 -26.68 -9.52
C PRO A 1009 -39.43 -28.01 -9.49
N GLY A 1010 -39.98 -28.40 -10.64
CA GLY A 1010 -40.63 -29.70 -10.80
C GLY A 1010 -39.67 -30.82 -10.40
N THR A 1011 -40.18 -31.78 -9.65
CA THR A 1011 -39.48 -33.00 -9.26
C THR A 1011 -38.92 -33.69 -10.51
N PRO A 1012 -37.61 -34.01 -10.59
CA PRO A 1012 -37.06 -34.74 -11.72
C PRO A 1012 -37.66 -36.16 -11.78
N PRO A 1013 -37.91 -36.72 -12.97
CA PRO A 1013 -38.45 -38.08 -13.09
C PRO A 1013 -37.43 -39.10 -12.60
N ALA A 1014 -37.91 -40.10 -11.85
CA ALA A 1014 -37.10 -41.20 -11.35
C ALA A 1014 -36.47 -41.99 -12.51
N PRO A 1015 -35.22 -42.46 -12.37
CA PRO A 1015 -34.53 -43.19 -13.44
C PRO A 1015 -35.14 -44.59 -13.63
N ALA A 1016 -35.36 -44.95 -14.90
CA ALA A 1016 -35.60 -46.32 -15.37
C ALA A 1016 -34.36 -46.79 -16.15
#